data_AF-A0A3Q3ABJ3-F1
#
_entry.id   AF-A0A3Q3ABJ3-F1
#
_cell.length_a   1.000
_cell.length_b   1.000
_cell.length_c   1.000
_cell.angle_alpha   90.00
_cell.angle_beta   90.00
_cell.angle_gamma   90.00
#
_symmetry.space_group_name_H-M   'P 1'
#
loop_
_entity.id
_entity.type
_entity.pdbx_description
1 polymer ?
#
loop_
_entity_poly.entity_id
_entity_poly.type
_entity_poly.pdbx_seq_one_letter_code
_entity_poly.pdbx_strand_id
1 'polypeptide(L)'
;ITLTGTEGESEPHHLTDPEKPVFERGGVDMFLLTTHFSLGDLQRIRLWHDNSGKHPARYVNKVMVQDLETGQKWHFLCNSWLAVDVAECTLDKVFLVATETDLKRFNLFFMKTAKDFRDGHIWFSVISRPPCSTFTRVQRVSCCFSLLLCTMLTSIMFWGIPIDPSEQTMDLHIEFTWQQVMVGIQSSIIMFPINLLIVSIFRNTRPREKTLYKQLRHVEKELGLLGPSRFPNPNSYSRAMQQVQGMKRHLEFHLSSSSLDGDQFSRSPSPEQSLNNVAHKKCCQGGLPWWFVFIGWTLVITTSGVSGYFTMMYGLTYGKDRSINWLVSMVVSFFESLFITQPLKSISGDPDGVRAARRDSTCSFYQPPPPTDIERMRRNTIKEQKVFALIREILYMGFMWVLLLVAYGQRDPNAYFLTRHIRQSFSKGISDTMSIQDVFNWANTTLLSNLYGDYPYITDGNSKLVGNARLRQVRVQKNSCRVPRSMRQSVPDCHAPYSWDLEEMSSYGPGWSLSVGGNTSLNPHSPWVYKSQSKLRAYPIWGGVMLYRGGGFVMDLGTDLQNSTILQYLYDNTWFDMYTRAIFVEFTVYNANVNLFCIVTLMLETTAIAFRFRSELQSVRLYQSTGGLHIFVMASEIVYFLFIVYYMFVQGKLMRTQKWAYFKSKWNLIELAIILLSWSALSVFIKRTLLGKRDMIFYQNNKERFASFHETAQADAVLGYLIAFLVLLATVKLWHLLRLNPKLHMITATLQRAWTDISGFLVVMTIMFLAYSIASNLMYGWKLYSYRTLLDAAQTIVSLQLGIFNYEEVLNYNPVLGAFFIGSCIVFMTFVVLNLFISVILVAFSQEQKHHKPSEEEEIVDLMLMKLCSLFGLKCKK
;
A
#
# COMPACT_ATOMS: atom_id res chain seq x y z
N ILE A 1 -35.30 -33.83 -6.55
CA ILE A 1 -36.37 -32.88 -6.95
C ILE A 1 -37.67 -33.63 -7.12
N THR A 2 -38.80 -32.99 -6.87
CA THR A 2 -40.12 -33.62 -7.05
C THR A 2 -41.01 -32.66 -7.83
N LEU A 3 -41.61 -33.14 -8.92
CA LEU A 3 -42.53 -32.39 -9.77
C LEU A 3 -43.97 -32.79 -9.43
N THR A 4 -44.85 -31.80 -9.23
CA THR A 4 -46.29 -32.03 -9.10
C THR A 4 -47.02 -31.33 -10.24
N GLY A 5 -47.83 -32.08 -10.98
CA GLY A 5 -48.76 -31.55 -11.99
C GLY A 5 -50.21 -31.87 -11.65
N THR A 6 -51.11 -31.59 -12.59
CA THR A 6 -52.55 -31.78 -12.42
C THR A 6 -52.96 -33.24 -12.25
N GLU A 7 -52.25 -34.15 -12.93
CA GLU A 7 -52.59 -35.58 -12.99
C GLU A 7 -51.84 -36.42 -11.94
N GLY A 8 -50.90 -35.82 -11.20
CA GLY A 8 -50.21 -36.50 -10.10
C GLY A 8 -48.84 -35.91 -9.74
N GLU A 9 -48.16 -36.59 -8.82
CA GLU A 9 -46.83 -36.24 -8.34
C GLU A 9 -45.80 -37.28 -8.79
N SER A 10 -44.64 -36.81 -9.25
CA SER A 10 -43.51 -37.68 -9.61
C SER A 10 -42.78 -38.22 -8.39
N GLU A 11 -42.04 -39.30 -8.60
CA GLU A 11 -41.07 -39.76 -7.60
C GLU A 11 -39.92 -38.76 -7.42
N PRO A 12 -39.22 -38.77 -6.27
CA PRO A 12 -38.05 -37.93 -6.06
C PRO A 12 -36.93 -38.26 -7.06
N HIS A 13 -36.68 -37.36 -8.01
CA HIS A 13 -35.60 -37.48 -8.97
C HIS A 13 -34.28 -36.96 -8.40
N HIS A 14 -33.26 -37.82 -8.36
CA HIS A 14 -31.91 -37.45 -7.99
C HIS A 14 -31.16 -36.89 -9.21
N LEU A 15 -30.66 -35.66 -9.10
CA LEU A 15 -29.95 -34.99 -10.17
C LEU A 15 -28.45 -35.14 -9.94
N THR A 16 -27.82 -36.10 -10.60
CA THR A 16 -26.37 -36.37 -10.50
C THR A 16 -25.80 -36.72 -11.87
N ASP A 17 -24.55 -36.32 -12.12
CA ASP A 17 -23.79 -36.71 -13.31
C ASP A 17 -22.47 -37.35 -12.83
N PRO A 18 -22.20 -38.63 -13.16
CA PRO A 18 -20.96 -39.31 -12.76
C PRO A 18 -19.73 -38.87 -13.57
N GLU A 19 -19.91 -38.26 -14.74
CA GLU A 19 -18.81 -37.83 -15.62
C GLU A 19 -18.45 -36.35 -15.44
N LYS A 20 -19.35 -35.53 -14.89
CA LYS A 20 -19.17 -34.08 -14.71
C LYS A 20 -19.58 -33.61 -13.30
N PRO A 21 -18.83 -32.69 -12.67
CA PRO A 21 -19.34 -32.00 -11.47
C PRO A 21 -20.58 -31.16 -11.82
N VAL A 22 -21.71 -31.47 -11.18
CA VAL A 22 -22.99 -30.75 -11.34
C VAL A 22 -23.21 -29.71 -10.24
N PHE A 23 -24.00 -28.69 -10.54
CA PHE A 23 -24.37 -27.57 -9.68
C PHE A 23 -23.18 -26.70 -9.24
N GLU A 24 -22.23 -26.51 -10.15
CA GLU A 24 -21.13 -25.58 -9.93
C GLU A 24 -21.62 -24.11 -9.89
N ARG A 25 -20.93 -23.25 -9.13
CA ARG A 25 -21.36 -21.87 -8.88
C ARG A 25 -21.49 -21.07 -10.18
N GLY A 26 -22.70 -20.63 -10.49
CA GLY A 26 -23.01 -19.90 -11.74
C GLY A 26 -23.11 -20.79 -12.99
N GLY A 27 -23.10 -22.11 -12.81
CA GLY A 27 -23.38 -23.09 -13.85
C GLY A 27 -24.88 -23.23 -14.12
N VAL A 28 -25.19 -23.72 -15.32
CA VAL A 28 -26.51 -24.20 -15.69
C VAL A 28 -26.35 -25.66 -16.08
N ASP A 29 -27.01 -26.55 -15.35
CA ASP A 29 -26.99 -27.98 -15.61
C ASP A 29 -28.36 -28.42 -16.12
N MET A 30 -28.33 -29.37 -17.05
CA MET A 30 -29.53 -29.92 -17.65
C MET A 30 -29.59 -31.41 -17.42
N PHE A 31 -30.77 -31.86 -17.04
CA PHE A 31 -31.05 -33.25 -16.73
C PHE A 31 -32.26 -33.68 -17.53
N LEU A 32 -32.21 -34.92 -18.04
CA LEU A 32 -33.37 -35.56 -18.64
C LEU A 32 -34.04 -36.43 -17.58
N LEU A 33 -35.34 -36.25 -17.39
CA LEU A 33 -36.13 -36.99 -16.42
C LEU A 33 -37.17 -37.84 -17.15
N THR A 34 -37.45 -39.02 -16.61
CA THR A 34 -38.50 -39.92 -17.10
C THR A 34 -39.47 -40.19 -15.97
N THR A 35 -40.76 -39.98 -16.21
CA THR A 35 -41.83 -40.31 -15.26
C THR A 35 -42.59 -41.54 -15.77
N HIS A 36 -43.13 -42.35 -14.86
CA HIS A 36 -43.88 -43.56 -15.23
C HIS A 36 -45.23 -43.26 -15.90
N PHE A 37 -45.77 -42.07 -15.68
CA PHE A 37 -47.02 -41.56 -16.23
C PHE A 37 -46.87 -40.05 -16.54
N SER A 38 -47.75 -39.51 -17.37
CA SER A 38 -47.77 -38.08 -17.68
C SER A 38 -48.30 -37.29 -16.48
N LEU A 39 -47.58 -36.24 -16.08
CA LEU A 39 -47.94 -35.40 -14.92
C LEU A 39 -48.99 -34.32 -15.26
N GLY A 40 -49.37 -34.16 -16.53
CA GLY A 40 -50.23 -33.07 -16.99
C GLY A 40 -49.55 -31.70 -16.84
N ASP A 41 -50.34 -30.66 -16.59
CA ASP A 41 -49.82 -29.30 -16.42
C ASP A 41 -49.09 -29.18 -15.07
N LEU A 42 -47.78 -28.87 -15.13
CA LEU A 42 -46.98 -28.70 -13.93
C LEU A 42 -47.46 -27.48 -13.14
N GLN A 43 -47.65 -27.65 -11.83
CA GLN A 43 -48.11 -26.59 -10.93
C GLN A 43 -47.00 -26.14 -9.99
N ARG A 44 -46.21 -27.09 -9.48
CA ARG A 44 -45.17 -26.83 -8.48
C ARG A 44 -43.98 -27.77 -8.61
N ILE A 45 -42.82 -27.28 -8.18
CA ILE A 45 -41.59 -28.05 -8.06
C ILE A 45 -41.05 -27.94 -6.63
N ARG A 46 -40.78 -29.10 -6.02
CA ARG A 46 -40.07 -29.19 -4.75
C ARG A 46 -38.58 -29.43 -5.00
N LEU A 47 -37.76 -28.50 -4.54
CA LEU A 47 -36.30 -28.57 -4.63
C LEU A 47 -35.74 -28.74 -3.22
N TRP A 48 -34.92 -29.77 -3.04
CA TRP A 48 -34.19 -29.99 -1.81
C TRP A 48 -32.79 -30.55 -2.12
N HIS A 49 -31.84 -30.34 -1.21
CA HIS A 49 -30.51 -30.94 -1.30
C HIS A 49 -29.99 -31.37 0.07
N ASP A 50 -29.02 -32.29 0.04
CA ASP A 50 -28.39 -32.96 1.18
C ASP A 50 -27.29 -32.14 1.89
N ASN A 51 -27.10 -30.88 1.48
CA ASN A 51 -26.05 -29.99 1.96
C ASN A 51 -24.62 -30.57 1.85
N SER A 52 -24.39 -31.54 0.94
CA SER A 52 -23.07 -32.16 0.75
C SER A 52 -22.14 -31.35 -0.17
N GLY A 53 -20.82 -31.56 -0.04
CA GLY A 53 -19.79 -30.90 -0.84
C GLY A 53 -19.12 -29.68 -0.20
N LYS A 54 -18.17 -29.07 -0.92
CA LYS A 54 -17.32 -27.98 -0.39
C LYS A 54 -18.03 -26.64 -0.19
N HIS A 55 -19.12 -26.40 -0.92
CA HIS A 55 -19.88 -25.14 -0.89
C HIS A 55 -21.39 -25.45 -0.99
N PRO A 56 -22.05 -25.79 0.12
CA PRO A 56 -23.39 -26.35 0.07
C PRO A 56 -24.50 -25.28 0.03
N ALA A 57 -24.20 -24.03 0.40
CA ALA A 57 -25.12 -22.91 0.22
C ALA A 57 -25.32 -22.61 -1.27
N ARG A 58 -26.51 -22.94 -1.79
CA ARG A 58 -26.85 -22.81 -3.21
C ARG A 58 -27.97 -21.80 -3.40
N TYR A 59 -27.70 -20.76 -4.17
CA TYR A 59 -28.74 -19.87 -4.66
C TYR A 59 -29.33 -20.46 -5.95
N VAL A 60 -30.61 -20.85 -5.91
CA VAL A 60 -31.32 -21.30 -7.11
C VAL A 60 -32.03 -20.11 -7.72
N ASN A 61 -31.59 -19.75 -8.92
CA ASN A 61 -32.10 -18.60 -9.63
C ASN A 61 -33.44 -18.93 -10.33
N LYS A 62 -33.42 -19.93 -11.22
CA LYS A 62 -34.59 -20.44 -11.93
C LYS A 62 -34.44 -21.92 -12.28
N VAL A 63 -35.56 -22.61 -12.41
CA VAL A 63 -35.65 -23.95 -13.02
C VAL A 63 -36.57 -23.86 -14.23
N MET A 64 -36.23 -24.58 -15.30
CA MET A 64 -37.06 -24.69 -16.49
C MET A 64 -37.28 -26.17 -16.78
N VAL A 65 -38.54 -26.57 -16.87
CA VAL A 65 -38.94 -27.93 -17.23
C VAL A 65 -39.57 -27.85 -18.60
N GLN A 66 -39.05 -28.63 -19.54
CA GLN A 66 -39.60 -28.76 -20.88
C GLN A 66 -40.08 -30.19 -21.07
N ASP A 67 -41.34 -30.35 -21.45
CA ASP A 67 -41.82 -31.62 -21.96
C ASP A 67 -41.32 -31.80 -23.41
N LEU A 68 -40.71 -32.96 -23.67
CA LEU A 68 -40.14 -33.30 -24.97
C LEU A 68 -41.18 -33.81 -25.96
N GLU A 69 -42.31 -34.34 -25.48
CA GLU A 69 -43.38 -34.86 -26.33
C GLU A 69 -44.29 -33.73 -26.80
N THR A 70 -44.77 -32.89 -25.87
CA THR A 70 -45.66 -31.76 -26.20
C THR A 70 -44.92 -30.47 -26.56
N GLY A 71 -43.63 -30.38 -26.23
CA GLY A 71 -42.82 -29.17 -26.44
C GLY A 71 -43.12 -28.02 -25.45
N GLN A 72 -44.08 -28.19 -24.53
CA GLN A 72 -44.44 -27.18 -23.53
C GLN A 72 -43.31 -26.91 -22.53
N LYS A 73 -43.23 -25.68 -22.04
CA LYS A 73 -42.19 -25.24 -21.10
C LYS A 73 -42.80 -24.55 -19.89
N TRP A 74 -42.46 -25.02 -18.71
CA TRP A 74 -42.78 -24.39 -17.44
C TRP A 74 -41.53 -23.77 -16.83
N HIS A 75 -41.67 -22.53 -16.37
CA HIS A 75 -40.60 -21.78 -15.73
C HIS A 75 -40.91 -21.61 -14.24
N PHE A 76 -39.94 -21.89 -13.38
CA PHE A 76 -40.02 -21.69 -11.94
C PHE A 76 -38.97 -20.66 -11.53
N LEU A 77 -39.41 -19.46 -11.11
CA LEU A 77 -38.52 -18.39 -10.65
C LEU A 77 -38.26 -18.55 -9.15
N CYS A 78 -37.19 -19.26 -8.80
CA CYS A 78 -36.94 -19.67 -7.42
C CYS A 78 -36.36 -18.54 -6.54
N ASN A 79 -35.46 -17.73 -7.10
CA ASN A 79 -34.78 -16.56 -6.50
C ASN A 79 -34.48 -16.68 -4.99
N SER A 80 -34.01 -17.84 -4.54
CA SER A 80 -33.84 -18.10 -3.13
C SER A 80 -32.63 -18.97 -2.85
N TRP A 81 -32.07 -18.74 -1.67
CA TRP A 81 -31.02 -19.58 -1.11
C TRP A 81 -31.66 -20.84 -0.53
N LEU A 82 -31.15 -21.99 -0.98
CA LEU A 82 -31.25 -23.28 -0.30
C LEU A 82 -29.95 -23.44 0.48
N ALA A 83 -30.00 -23.05 1.75
CA ALA A 83 -28.81 -22.96 2.60
C ALA A 83 -29.23 -23.03 4.08
N VAL A 84 -28.44 -23.69 4.90
CA VAL A 84 -28.67 -23.75 6.37
C VAL A 84 -28.28 -22.43 7.04
N ASP A 85 -27.39 -21.66 6.41
CA ASP A 85 -26.67 -20.52 6.99
C ASP A 85 -27.05 -19.16 6.39
N VAL A 86 -27.89 -19.11 5.33
CA VAL A 86 -28.24 -17.88 4.60
C VAL A 86 -29.75 -17.81 4.34
N ALA A 87 -30.35 -16.65 4.57
CA ALA A 87 -31.79 -16.36 4.43
C ALA A 87 -32.68 -17.15 5.43
N GLU A 88 -33.69 -17.88 4.96
CA GLU A 88 -34.71 -18.54 5.78
C GLU A 88 -34.24 -19.86 6.45
N CYS A 89 -32.95 -20.22 6.28
CA CYS A 89 -32.34 -21.42 6.88
C CYS A 89 -33.02 -22.75 6.49
N THR A 90 -33.67 -22.81 5.32
CA THR A 90 -34.37 -24.01 4.83
C THR A 90 -33.67 -24.61 3.60
N LEU A 91 -33.49 -25.93 3.62
CA LEU A 91 -32.88 -26.74 2.55
C LEU A 91 -33.88 -27.32 1.56
N ASP A 92 -35.18 -27.21 1.87
CA ASP A 92 -36.30 -27.77 1.12
C ASP A 92 -37.33 -26.67 0.88
N LYS A 93 -37.63 -26.41 -0.39
CA LYS A 93 -38.58 -25.37 -0.80
C LYS A 93 -39.41 -25.83 -1.98
N VAL A 94 -40.67 -25.39 -1.96
CA VAL A 94 -41.63 -25.60 -3.05
C VAL A 94 -41.80 -24.30 -3.81
N PHE A 95 -41.64 -24.34 -5.13
CA PHE A 95 -41.78 -23.21 -6.04
C PHE A 95 -42.96 -23.43 -6.98
N LEU A 96 -43.76 -22.40 -7.20
CA LEU A 96 -44.89 -22.41 -8.13
C LEU A 96 -44.43 -22.03 -9.54
N VAL A 97 -45.20 -22.45 -10.55
CA VAL A 97 -44.96 -22.03 -11.94
C VAL A 97 -45.12 -20.51 -12.08
N ALA A 98 -44.18 -19.89 -12.78
CA ALA A 98 -44.12 -18.45 -13.01
C ALA A 98 -45.10 -18.00 -14.11
N THR A 99 -45.79 -16.90 -13.87
CA THR A 99 -46.67 -16.27 -14.87
C THR A 99 -45.90 -15.46 -15.92
N GLU A 100 -46.47 -15.25 -17.11
CA GLU A 100 -45.80 -14.52 -18.22
C GLU A 100 -45.32 -13.10 -17.82
N THR A 101 -46.02 -12.45 -16.89
CA THR A 101 -45.65 -11.14 -16.33
C THR A 101 -44.34 -11.18 -15.54
N ASP A 102 -44.09 -12.26 -14.79
CA ASP A 102 -42.87 -12.44 -13.98
C ASP A 102 -41.65 -12.75 -14.86
N LEU A 103 -41.86 -13.48 -15.96
CA LEU A 103 -40.84 -13.78 -16.97
C LEU A 103 -40.31 -12.51 -17.66
N LYS A 104 -41.19 -11.55 -18.00
CA LYS A 104 -40.80 -10.29 -18.67
C LYS A 104 -39.96 -9.38 -17.78
N ARG A 105 -40.23 -9.33 -16.46
CA ARG A 105 -39.47 -8.50 -15.49
C ARG A 105 -38.07 -9.03 -15.20
N PHE A 106 -37.87 -10.36 -15.34
CA PHE A 106 -36.67 -11.06 -14.93
C PHE A 106 -35.64 -11.31 -16.06
N ASN A 107 -36.10 -11.55 -17.29
CA ASN A 107 -35.23 -12.07 -18.36
C ASN A 107 -34.35 -11.01 -19.08
N LEU A 108 -34.67 -9.72 -19.03
CA LEU A 108 -34.08 -8.79 -20.02
C LEU A 108 -32.76 -8.11 -19.64
N PHE A 109 -32.42 -7.93 -18.35
CA PHE A 109 -31.34 -6.99 -18.00
C PHE A 109 -30.21 -7.56 -17.12
N PHE A 110 -30.49 -8.39 -16.12
CA PHE A 110 -29.49 -8.72 -15.09
C PHE A 110 -28.67 -9.99 -15.39
N MET A 111 -29.32 -11.04 -15.93
CA MET A 111 -28.68 -12.34 -16.16
C MET A 111 -27.78 -12.38 -17.41
N LYS A 112 -28.19 -11.69 -18.48
CA LYS A 112 -27.40 -11.57 -19.71
C LYS A 112 -26.12 -10.78 -19.45
N THR A 113 -26.26 -9.60 -18.84
CA THR A 113 -25.13 -8.72 -18.45
C THR A 113 -24.15 -9.38 -17.48
N ALA A 114 -24.62 -10.10 -16.45
CA ALA A 114 -23.73 -10.72 -15.47
C ALA A 114 -22.97 -11.95 -16.01
N LYS A 115 -23.58 -12.75 -16.89
CA LYS A 115 -22.93 -13.89 -17.56
C LYS A 115 -21.92 -13.41 -18.61
N ASP A 116 -22.30 -12.40 -19.40
CA ASP A 116 -21.45 -11.81 -20.45
C ASP A 116 -20.27 -11.04 -19.84
N PHE A 117 -20.45 -10.38 -18.70
CA PHE A 117 -19.35 -9.73 -17.97
C PHE A 117 -18.37 -10.74 -17.35
N ARG A 118 -18.89 -11.84 -16.78
CA ARG A 118 -18.06 -12.88 -16.12
C ARG A 118 -17.25 -13.74 -17.09
N ASP A 119 -17.74 -13.96 -18.32
CA ASP A 119 -17.01 -14.71 -19.35
C ASP A 119 -16.27 -13.80 -20.35
N GLY A 120 -16.78 -12.58 -20.59
CA GLY A 120 -16.21 -11.60 -21.53
C GLY A 120 -15.03 -10.80 -21.01
N HIS A 121 -14.97 -10.51 -19.71
CA HIS A 121 -13.89 -9.73 -19.10
C HIS A 121 -12.71 -10.61 -18.68
N ILE A 122 -11.66 -10.70 -19.50
CA ILE A 122 -10.54 -11.67 -19.33
C ILE A 122 -9.92 -11.60 -17.93
N TRP A 123 -9.64 -10.40 -17.39
CA TRP A 123 -9.06 -10.25 -16.04
C TRP A 123 -9.99 -10.75 -14.92
N PHE A 124 -11.27 -10.37 -14.95
CA PHE A 124 -12.26 -10.81 -13.96
C PHE A 124 -12.58 -12.31 -14.10
N SER A 125 -12.51 -12.83 -15.32
CA SER A 125 -12.78 -14.22 -15.67
C SER A 125 -11.67 -15.18 -15.25
N VAL A 126 -10.46 -14.69 -14.91
CA VAL A 126 -9.41 -15.46 -14.20
C VAL A 126 -9.87 -15.83 -12.79
N ILE A 127 -10.46 -14.86 -12.08
CA ILE A 127 -10.92 -15.02 -10.69
C ILE A 127 -12.25 -15.79 -10.65
N SER A 128 -13.17 -15.48 -11.56
CA SER A 128 -14.55 -15.99 -11.53
C SER A 128 -14.94 -16.77 -12.81
N ARG A 129 -14.13 -17.74 -13.27
CA ARG A 129 -14.43 -18.57 -14.46
C ARG A 129 -15.80 -19.27 -14.35
N PRO A 130 -16.68 -19.19 -15.37
CA PRO A 130 -17.89 -19.99 -15.42
C PRO A 130 -17.57 -21.47 -15.72
N PRO A 131 -18.27 -22.40 -15.05
CA PRO A 131 -17.93 -23.83 -15.04
C PRO A 131 -18.03 -24.53 -16.42
N CYS A 132 -18.92 -24.06 -17.29
CA CYS A 132 -19.11 -24.63 -18.63
C CYS A 132 -18.15 -24.08 -19.70
N SER A 133 -17.23 -23.18 -19.37
CA SER A 133 -16.34 -22.55 -20.38
C SER A 133 -15.19 -23.48 -20.76
N THR A 134 -14.94 -23.70 -22.04
CA THR A 134 -13.78 -24.45 -22.57
C THR A 134 -12.44 -23.74 -22.34
N PHE A 135 -12.47 -22.42 -22.12
CA PHE A 135 -11.31 -21.57 -21.87
C PHE A 135 -10.81 -21.71 -20.42
N THR A 136 -9.63 -22.31 -20.21
CA THR A 136 -9.07 -22.63 -18.89
C THR A 136 -8.49 -21.40 -18.17
N ARG A 137 -8.36 -21.47 -16.83
CA ARG A 137 -7.74 -20.39 -16.03
C ARG A 137 -6.29 -20.12 -16.43
N VAL A 138 -5.52 -21.18 -16.72
CA VAL A 138 -4.11 -21.06 -17.14
C VAL A 138 -4.01 -20.34 -18.50
N GLN A 139 -4.90 -20.66 -19.45
CA GLN A 139 -4.95 -19.94 -20.73
C GLN A 139 -5.38 -18.47 -20.55
N ARG A 140 -6.33 -18.18 -19.65
CA ARG A 140 -6.74 -16.81 -19.32
C ARG A 140 -5.60 -15.99 -18.71
N VAL A 141 -4.87 -16.55 -17.75
CA VAL A 141 -3.70 -15.91 -17.12
C VAL A 141 -2.58 -15.68 -18.14
N SER A 142 -2.32 -16.65 -19.00
CA SER A 142 -1.29 -16.52 -20.04
C SER A 142 -1.66 -15.45 -21.07
N CYS A 143 -2.95 -15.34 -21.42
CA CYS A 143 -3.45 -14.27 -22.26
C CYS A 143 -3.30 -12.90 -21.56
N CYS A 144 -3.63 -12.79 -20.26
CA CYS A 144 -3.41 -11.59 -19.46
C CYS A 144 -1.93 -11.16 -19.40
N PHE A 145 -1.03 -12.14 -19.29
CA PHE A 145 0.41 -11.88 -19.26
C PHE A 145 0.92 -11.36 -20.61
N SER A 146 0.50 -12.00 -21.71
CA SER A 146 0.80 -11.55 -23.07
C SER A 146 0.25 -10.13 -23.34
N LEU A 147 -0.99 -9.85 -22.91
CA LEU A 147 -1.60 -8.51 -22.98
C LEU A 147 -0.71 -7.45 -22.35
N LEU A 148 -0.26 -7.70 -21.11
CA LEU A 148 0.53 -6.75 -20.34
C LEU A 148 1.90 -6.51 -20.98
N LEU A 149 2.59 -7.56 -21.43
CA LEU A 149 3.88 -7.40 -22.09
C LEU A 149 3.76 -6.67 -23.42
N CYS A 150 2.72 -6.93 -24.20
CA CYS A 150 2.51 -6.21 -25.44
C CYS A 150 2.12 -4.74 -25.23
N THR A 151 1.30 -4.41 -24.21
CA THR A 151 1.03 -3.01 -23.86
C THR A 151 2.29 -2.28 -23.36
N MET A 152 3.17 -2.99 -22.66
CA MET A 152 4.51 -2.47 -22.32
C MET A 152 5.32 -2.17 -23.58
N LEU A 153 5.38 -3.08 -24.55
CA LEU A 153 6.11 -2.85 -25.80
C LEU A 153 5.53 -1.68 -26.61
N THR A 154 4.22 -1.63 -26.82
CA THR A 154 3.61 -0.57 -27.64
C THR A 154 3.79 0.81 -27.01
N SER A 155 3.70 0.91 -25.68
CA SER A 155 3.98 2.18 -24.98
C SER A 155 5.42 2.67 -25.17
N ILE A 156 6.41 1.78 -25.33
CA ILE A 156 7.80 2.14 -25.66
C ILE A 156 7.90 2.66 -27.10
N MET A 157 7.26 1.97 -28.04
CA MET A 157 7.39 2.24 -29.48
C MET A 157 6.94 3.66 -29.85
N PHE A 158 5.91 4.19 -29.18
CA PHE A 158 5.42 5.54 -29.38
C PHE A 158 6.15 6.62 -28.56
N TRP A 159 6.92 6.22 -27.54
CA TRP A 159 7.79 7.13 -26.78
C TRP A 159 9.15 7.34 -27.46
N GLY A 160 9.53 6.46 -28.38
CA GLY A 160 10.83 6.42 -29.05
C GLY A 160 11.03 7.38 -30.23
N ILE A 161 10.06 8.22 -30.58
CA ILE A 161 10.17 9.13 -31.74
C ILE A 161 10.27 10.57 -31.24
N PRO A 162 11.43 11.26 -31.37
CA PRO A 162 11.51 12.69 -31.10
C PRO A 162 10.69 13.44 -32.15
N ILE A 163 9.56 14.02 -31.73
CA ILE A 163 8.86 15.05 -32.51
C ILE A 163 9.39 16.38 -32.00
N ASP A 164 9.72 17.28 -32.92
CA ASP A 164 10.46 18.52 -32.70
C ASP A 164 10.06 19.31 -31.43
N PRO A 165 11.03 19.96 -30.76
CA PRO A 165 10.84 20.61 -29.45
C PRO A 165 9.98 21.88 -29.46
N SER A 166 9.24 22.19 -30.53
CA SER A 166 8.50 23.45 -30.69
C SER A 166 6.98 23.36 -30.60
N GLU A 167 6.38 22.18 -30.49
CA GLU A 167 4.92 22.06 -30.37
C GLU A 167 4.50 21.31 -29.10
N GLN A 168 4.33 22.04 -28.00
CA GLN A 168 3.18 21.97 -27.07
C GLN A 168 3.54 22.66 -25.74
N THR A 169 3.32 23.97 -25.69
CA THR A 169 3.10 24.69 -24.42
C THR A 169 1.73 25.35 -24.49
N MET A 170 0.74 24.76 -23.82
CA MET A 170 -0.43 25.50 -23.35
C MET A 170 -0.47 25.34 -21.84
N ASP A 171 -0.41 26.51 -21.21
CA ASP A 171 -0.24 26.78 -19.80
C ASP A 171 -1.51 26.38 -19.02
N LEU A 172 -1.46 25.31 -18.23
CA LEU A 172 -2.28 25.15 -17.03
C LEU A 172 -1.68 24.09 -16.09
N HIS A 173 -1.78 24.39 -14.80
CA HIS A 173 -1.11 23.79 -13.63
C HIS A 173 -1.44 22.30 -13.30
N ILE A 174 -1.43 21.39 -14.26
CA ILE A 174 -1.44 19.93 -14.05
C ILE A 174 -0.65 19.28 -15.20
N GLU A 175 0.52 18.71 -14.93
CA GLU A 175 1.42 18.04 -15.90
C GLU A 175 0.87 16.70 -16.46
N PHE A 176 -0.41 16.63 -16.86
CA PHE A 176 -0.91 15.52 -17.67
C PHE A 176 -0.69 15.88 -19.15
N THR A 177 0.47 15.52 -19.71
CA THR A 177 0.69 15.71 -21.15
C THR A 177 -0.32 14.85 -21.90
N TRP A 178 -1.22 15.48 -22.68
CA TRP A 178 -2.21 14.80 -23.53
C TRP A 178 -1.59 13.71 -24.42
N GLN A 179 -0.32 13.86 -24.76
CA GLN A 179 0.50 12.86 -25.44
C GLN A 179 0.51 11.49 -24.72
N GLN A 180 0.61 11.44 -23.39
CA GLN A 180 0.65 10.17 -22.63
C GLN A 180 -0.66 9.39 -22.72
N VAL A 181 -1.79 10.09 -22.70
CA VAL A 181 -3.13 9.51 -22.86
C VAL A 181 -3.35 9.09 -24.32
N MET A 182 -2.91 9.91 -25.28
CA MET A 182 -2.99 9.60 -26.70
C MET A 182 -2.20 8.35 -27.07
N VAL A 183 -0.99 8.19 -26.53
CA VAL A 183 -0.15 6.99 -26.71
C VAL A 183 -0.80 5.75 -26.09
N GLY A 184 -1.46 5.89 -24.94
CA GLY A 184 -2.23 4.81 -24.31
C GLY A 184 -3.41 4.35 -25.17
N ILE A 185 -4.16 5.30 -25.72
CA ILE A 185 -5.29 5.02 -26.62
C ILE A 185 -4.80 4.38 -27.93
N GLN A 186 -3.75 4.90 -28.54
CA GLN A 186 -3.15 4.33 -29.76
C GLN A 186 -2.64 2.90 -29.53
N SER A 187 -1.95 2.68 -28.40
CA SER A 187 -1.48 1.35 -27.97
C SER A 187 -2.65 0.38 -27.78
N SER A 188 -3.73 0.83 -27.15
CA SER A 188 -4.94 0.04 -26.92
C SER A 188 -5.63 -0.35 -28.23
N ILE A 189 -5.69 0.56 -29.22
CA ILE A 189 -6.27 0.30 -30.54
C ILE A 189 -5.47 -0.76 -31.32
N ILE A 190 -4.14 -0.69 -31.28
CA ILE A 190 -3.25 -1.61 -32.01
C ILE A 190 -3.30 -3.02 -31.41
N MET A 191 -3.37 -3.12 -30.08
CA MET A 191 -3.37 -4.40 -29.40
C MET A 191 -4.74 -5.09 -29.40
N PHE A 192 -5.84 -4.34 -29.44
CA PHE A 192 -7.21 -4.85 -29.46
C PHE A 192 -7.46 -6.02 -30.43
N PRO A 193 -7.08 -5.96 -31.74
CA PRO A 193 -7.31 -7.05 -32.69
C PRO A 193 -6.51 -8.32 -32.37
N ILE A 194 -5.25 -8.20 -31.95
CA ILE A 194 -4.38 -9.33 -31.58
C ILE A 194 -4.97 -10.06 -30.36
N ASN A 195 -5.49 -9.29 -29.43
CA ASN A 195 -6.09 -9.78 -28.19
C ASN A 195 -7.47 -10.40 -28.39
N LEU A 196 -8.23 -9.92 -29.37
CA LEU A 196 -9.44 -10.57 -29.83
C LEU A 196 -9.13 -11.91 -30.49
N LEU A 197 -8.08 -11.97 -31.33
CA LEU A 197 -7.68 -13.18 -32.03
C LEU A 197 -7.28 -14.31 -31.07
N ILE A 198 -6.35 -14.06 -30.14
CA ILE A 198 -5.85 -15.06 -29.18
C ILE A 198 -7.02 -15.62 -28.33
N VAL A 199 -7.90 -14.73 -27.87
CA VAL A 199 -9.06 -15.12 -27.05
C VAL A 199 -10.11 -15.87 -27.86
N SER A 200 -10.34 -15.47 -29.12
CA SER A 200 -11.27 -16.15 -30.03
C SER A 200 -10.82 -17.58 -30.31
N ILE A 201 -9.51 -17.79 -30.54
CA ILE A 201 -8.93 -19.13 -30.73
C ILE A 201 -9.20 -20.01 -29.51
N PHE A 202 -8.82 -19.57 -28.30
CA PHE A 202 -9.03 -20.40 -27.10
C PHE A 202 -10.51 -20.59 -26.73
N ARG A 203 -11.37 -19.61 -27.01
CA ARG A 203 -12.82 -19.70 -26.74
C ARG A 203 -13.52 -20.67 -27.69
N ASN A 204 -13.11 -20.69 -28.96
CA ASN A 204 -13.77 -21.48 -30.01
C ASN A 204 -13.15 -22.87 -30.25
N THR A 205 -12.07 -23.22 -29.54
CA THR A 205 -11.43 -24.53 -29.69
C THR A 205 -12.20 -25.62 -28.94
N ARG A 206 -12.52 -26.72 -29.64
CA ARG A 206 -13.26 -27.87 -29.07
C ARG A 206 -12.39 -28.73 -28.15
N PRO A 207 -12.92 -29.28 -27.04
CA PRO A 207 -12.20 -30.24 -26.20
C PRO A 207 -11.97 -31.58 -26.93
N ARG A 208 -10.88 -32.28 -26.58
CA ARG A 208 -10.49 -33.57 -27.17
C ARG A 208 -11.31 -34.71 -26.57
N GLU A 209 -12.41 -35.09 -27.21
CA GLU A 209 -13.18 -36.29 -26.85
C GLU A 209 -12.39 -37.56 -27.16
N LYS A 210 -11.81 -38.20 -26.14
CA LYS A 210 -11.05 -39.46 -26.32
C LYS A 210 -11.38 -40.58 -25.33
N THR A 211 -12.25 -40.37 -24.35
CA THR A 211 -12.46 -41.38 -23.30
C THR A 211 -13.64 -42.30 -23.63
N LEU A 212 -14.78 -41.76 -24.06
CA LEU A 212 -16.00 -42.54 -24.30
C LEU A 212 -15.88 -43.50 -25.49
N TYR A 213 -15.31 -43.07 -26.63
CA TYR A 213 -15.05 -43.94 -27.79
C TYR A 213 -14.06 -45.06 -27.45
N LYS A 214 -13.02 -44.76 -26.67
CA LYS A 214 -12.05 -45.77 -26.22
C LYS A 214 -12.66 -46.77 -25.25
N GLN A 215 -13.54 -46.32 -24.35
CA GLN A 215 -14.26 -47.21 -23.44
C GLN A 215 -15.28 -48.08 -24.17
N LEU A 216 -16.06 -47.52 -25.10
CA LEU A 216 -16.98 -48.31 -25.95
C LEU A 216 -16.24 -49.37 -26.77
N ARG A 217 -15.06 -49.04 -27.31
CA ARG A 217 -14.20 -50.00 -28.02
C ARG A 217 -13.65 -51.10 -27.10
N HIS A 218 -13.38 -50.78 -25.84
CA HIS A 218 -12.93 -51.77 -24.84
C HIS A 218 -14.08 -52.69 -24.43
N VAL A 219 -15.29 -52.13 -24.23
CA VAL A 219 -16.51 -52.87 -23.87
C VAL A 219 -16.94 -53.80 -25.01
N GLU A 220 -16.88 -53.37 -26.27
CA GLU A 220 -17.12 -54.23 -27.45
C GLU A 220 -16.14 -55.41 -27.49
N LYS A 221 -14.86 -55.16 -27.17
CA LYS A 221 -13.81 -56.19 -27.16
C LYS A 221 -14.03 -57.20 -26.02
N GLU A 222 -14.47 -56.76 -24.85
CA GLU A 222 -14.82 -57.65 -23.74
C GLU A 222 -16.11 -58.44 -23.97
N LEU A 223 -17.16 -57.82 -24.53
CA LEU A 223 -18.37 -58.52 -24.94
C LEU A 223 -18.07 -59.57 -26.01
N GLY A 224 -17.19 -59.26 -26.97
CA GLY A 224 -16.73 -60.22 -27.99
C GLY A 224 -15.93 -61.40 -27.42
N LEU A 225 -15.18 -61.19 -26.33
CA LEU A 225 -14.43 -62.24 -25.63
C LEU A 225 -15.32 -63.14 -24.76
N LEU A 226 -16.42 -62.61 -24.22
CA LEU A 226 -17.33 -63.35 -23.33
C LEU A 226 -18.25 -64.33 -24.08
N GLY A 227 -18.61 -64.03 -25.33
CA GLY A 227 -19.44 -64.87 -26.20
C GLY A 227 -20.89 -65.07 -25.70
N PRO A 228 -21.79 -65.60 -26.55
CA PRO A 228 -23.21 -65.76 -26.21
C PRO A 228 -23.50 -66.83 -25.14
N SER A 229 -22.55 -67.71 -24.84
CA SER A 229 -22.73 -68.89 -23.96
C SER A 229 -22.61 -68.60 -22.46
N ARG A 230 -22.10 -67.43 -22.05
CA ARG A 230 -22.02 -67.01 -20.63
C ARG A 230 -23.14 -66.07 -20.19
N PHE A 231 -24.05 -65.71 -21.10
CA PHE A 231 -25.22 -64.90 -20.76
C PHE A 231 -26.42 -65.82 -20.44
N PRO A 232 -27.20 -65.54 -19.38
CA PRO A 232 -28.36 -66.36 -19.01
C PRO A 232 -29.45 -66.48 -20.09
N ASN A 233 -29.45 -65.59 -21.09
CA ASN A 233 -30.41 -65.58 -22.18
C ASN A 233 -29.74 -65.08 -23.49
N PRO A 234 -29.82 -65.81 -24.62
CA PRO A 234 -29.12 -65.44 -25.86
C PRO A 234 -29.55 -64.09 -26.46
N ASN A 235 -30.82 -63.73 -26.24
CA ASN A 235 -31.40 -62.47 -26.72
C ASN A 235 -30.89 -61.23 -25.97
N SER A 236 -30.28 -61.40 -24.79
CA SER A 236 -29.70 -60.31 -24.01
C SER A 236 -28.34 -59.88 -24.57
N TYR A 237 -27.56 -60.86 -25.04
CA TYR A 237 -26.25 -60.62 -25.68
C TYR A 237 -26.40 -59.87 -27.01
N SER A 238 -27.34 -60.29 -27.86
CA SER A 238 -27.59 -59.63 -29.15
C SER A 238 -28.07 -58.18 -28.97
N ARG A 239 -28.91 -57.91 -27.97
CA ARG A 239 -29.39 -56.55 -27.63
C ARG A 239 -28.26 -55.65 -27.11
N ALA A 240 -27.40 -56.18 -26.22
CA ALA A 240 -26.26 -55.46 -25.68
C ALA A 240 -25.21 -55.15 -26.76
N MET A 241 -24.91 -56.12 -27.64
CA MET A 241 -23.98 -55.92 -28.76
C MET A 241 -24.53 -54.92 -29.78
N GLN A 242 -25.83 -54.98 -30.12
CA GLN A 242 -26.49 -53.99 -30.97
C GLN A 242 -26.48 -52.58 -30.39
N GLN A 243 -26.68 -52.42 -29.07
CA GLN A 243 -26.62 -51.11 -28.42
C GLN A 243 -25.21 -50.51 -28.42
N VAL A 244 -24.18 -51.30 -28.13
CA VAL A 244 -22.79 -50.85 -28.14
C VAL A 244 -22.33 -50.50 -29.56
N GLN A 245 -22.67 -51.34 -30.56
CA GLN A 245 -22.36 -51.07 -31.97
C GLN A 245 -23.16 -49.88 -32.54
N GLY A 246 -24.41 -49.71 -32.11
CA GLY A 246 -25.24 -48.55 -32.44
C GLY A 246 -24.66 -47.24 -31.90
N MET A 247 -24.27 -47.22 -30.62
CA MET A 247 -23.59 -46.08 -30.00
C MET A 247 -22.24 -45.78 -30.68
N LYS A 248 -21.46 -46.81 -31.02
CA LYS A 248 -20.19 -46.65 -31.71
C LYS A 248 -20.37 -46.09 -33.13
N ARG A 249 -21.34 -46.58 -33.91
CA ARG A 249 -21.65 -46.05 -35.27
C ARG A 249 -22.07 -44.58 -35.23
N HIS A 250 -22.84 -44.17 -34.23
CA HIS A 250 -23.24 -42.78 -34.09
C HIS A 250 -22.05 -41.87 -33.76
N LEU A 251 -21.15 -42.33 -32.87
CA LEU A 251 -19.88 -41.66 -32.59
C LEU A 251 -18.95 -41.64 -33.81
N GLU A 252 -18.87 -42.73 -34.57
CA GLU A 252 -18.10 -42.82 -35.83
C GLU A 252 -18.65 -41.89 -36.91
N PHE A 253 -19.96 -41.70 -37.00
CA PHE A 253 -20.56 -40.72 -37.91
C PHE A 253 -20.16 -39.27 -37.54
N HIS A 254 -20.10 -38.96 -36.25
CA HIS A 254 -19.60 -37.67 -35.76
C HIS A 254 -18.08 -37.50 -35.92
N LEU A 255 -17.30 -38.59 -35.87
CA LEU A 255 -15.84 -38.60 -36.07
C LEU A 255 -15.44 -38.56 -37.56
N SER A 256 -16.15 -39.25 -38.44
CA SER A 256 -15.83 -39.31 -39.88
C SER A 256 -16.16 -38.01 -40.63
N SER A 257 -17.03 -37.16 -40.09
CA SER A 257 -17.21 -35.77 -40.57
C SER A 257 -16.01 -34.85 -40.23
N SER A 258 -14.98 -35.37 -39.56
CA SER A 258 -13.73 -34.67 -39.24
C SER A 258 -12.52 -35.06 -40.11
N SER A 259 -12.69 -35.92 -41.13
CA SER A 259 -11.54 -36.46 -41.89
C SER A 259 -11.67 -36.55 -43.43
N LEU A 260 -12.48 -35.72 -44.09
CA LEU A 260 -12.47 -35.63 -45.56
C LEU A 260 -12.38 -34.18 -46.03
N ASP A 261 -11.16 -33.73 -46.32
CA ASP A 261 -10.84 -33.00 -47.55
C ASP A 261 -9.36 -33.23 -47.91
N GLY A 262 -9.15 -33.79 -49.10
CA GLY A 262 -7.87 -34.19 -49.67
C GLY A 262 -8.01 -35.08 -50.91
N ASP A 263 -8.33 -34.44 -52.05
CA ASP A 263 -8.05 -34.77 -53.47
C ASP A 263 -8.95 -35.68 -54.36
N GLN A 264 -9.59 -34.98 -55.34
CA GLN A 264 -9.69 -35.18 -56.81
C GLN A 264 -10.23 -36.49 -57.47
N PHE A 265 -11.33 -36.39 -58.25
CA PHE A 265 -11.38 -36.14 -59.73
C PHE A 265 -12.66 -36.71 -60.44
N SER A 266 -13.35 -35.84 -61.20
CA SER A 266 -14.15 -36.05 -62.44
C SER A 266 -15.32 -37.07 -62.58
N ARG A 267 -16.54 -36.58 -62.88
CA ARG A 267 -17.28 -36.64 -64.19
C ARG A 267 -18.80 -36.44 -64.02
N SER A 268 -19.36 -35.58 -64.87
CA SER A 268 -20.80 -35.40 -65.23
C SER A 268 -21.21 -36.42 -66.33
N PRO A 269 -22.50 -36.67 -66.70
CA PRO A 269 -23.63 -35.71 -66.82
C PRO A 269 -25.05 -36.18 -66.38
N SER A 270 -25.99 -35.23 -66.48
CA SER A 270 -27.46 -35.18 -66.22
C SER A 270 -28.33 -35.97 -67.24
N PRO A 271 -29.70 -35.96 -67.26
CA PRO A 271 -30.72 -35.22 -66.46
C PRO A 271 -32.00 -36.02 -66.03
N GLU A 272 -32.95 -35.31 -65.38
CA GLU A 272 -34.42 -35.51 -65.29
C GLU A 272 -35.11 -35.85 -63.94
N GLN A 273 -35.83 -34.82 -63.45
CA GLN A 273 -37.20 -34.77 -62.91
C GLN A 273 -37.66 -35.70 -61.75
N SER A 274 -37.87 -35.12 -60.55
CA SER A 274 -39.17 -34.56 -60.10
C SER A 274 -39.36 -34.55 -58.56
N LEU A 275 -39.68 -33.35 -58.05
CA LEU A 275 -40.58 -33.00 -56.93
C LEU A 275 -40.48 -33.70 -55.56
N ASN A 276 -39.82 -33.07 -54.58
CA ASN A 276 -40.51 -32.37 -53.46
C ASN A 276 -39.52 -31.78 -52.44
N ASN A 277 -39.57 -30.45 -52.29
CA ASN A 277 -38.84 -29.64 -51.31
C ASN A 277 -39.58 -29.64 -49.96
N VAL A 278 -38.92 -30.11 -48.90
CA VAL A 278 -39.02 -29.49 -47.57
C VAL A 278 -37.59 -29.26 -47.10
N ALA A 279 -37.18 -28.00 -47.08
CA ALA A 279 -35.85 -27.57 -46.75
C ALA A 279 -35.53 -27.85 -45.27
N HIS A 280 -34.79 -28.92 -44.99
CA HIS A 280 -34.02 -29.01 -43.74
C HIS A 280 -32.83 -28.05 -43.83
N LYS A 281 -33.00 -26.89 -43.19
CA LYS A 281 -31.97 -25.87 -42.99
C LYS A 281 -30.78 -26.52 -42.26
N LYS A 282 -29.68 -26.77 -42.99
CA LYS A 282 -28.36 -27.13 -42.43
C LYS A 282 -27.92 -26.04 -41.46
N CYS A 283 -27.80 -26.36 -40.17
CA CYS A 283 -27.13 -25.51 -39.20
C CYS A 283 -25.68 -25.99 -39.05
N CYS A 284 -24.77 -25.35 -39.78
CA CYS A 284 -23.33 -25.50 -39.56
C CYS A 284 -22.97 -24.88 -38.21
N GLN A 285 -22.67 -25.69 -37.19
CA GLN A 285 -22.02 -25.20 -35.96
C GLN A 285 -20.51 -25.14 -36.20
N GLY A 286 -20.00 -23.96 -36.52
CA GLY A 286 -18.57 -23.68 -36.69
C GLY A 286 -17.85 -23.61 -35.33
N GLY A 287 -16.92 -24.53 -35.07
CA GLY A 287 -15.97 -24.44 -33.96
C GLY A 287 -14.60 -24.90 -34.44
N LEU A 288 -13.53 -24.31 -33.88
CA LEU A 288 -12.16 -24.60 -34.32
C LEU A 288 -11.73 -26.01 -33.86
N PRO A 289 -11.03 -26.78 -34.74
CA PRO A 289 -10.58 -28.13 -34.40
C PRO A 289 -9.52 -28.14 -33.29
N TRP A 290 -9.46 -29.21 -32.47
CA TRP A 290 -8.71 -29.25 -31.20
C TRP A 290 -7.22 -28.86 -31.28
N TRP A 291 -6.54 -29.15 -32.38
CA TRP A 291 -5.14 -28.77 -32.63
C TRP A 291 -4.91 -27.25 -32.66
N PHE A 292 -5.94 -26.41 -32.85
CA PHE A 292 -5.83 -24.94 -32.76
C PHE A 292 -5.42 -24.46 -31.35
N VAL A 293 -5.54 -25.29 -30.31
CA VAL A 293 -4.96 -24.98 -28.98
C VAL A 293 -3.44 -24.77 -29.08
N PHE A 294 -2.74 -25.54 -29.91
CA PHE A 294 -1.29 -25.39 -30.08
C PHE A 294 -0.95 -24.08 -30.77
N ILE A 295 -1.73 -23.68 -31.79
CA ILE A 295 -1.58 -22.39 -32.47
C ILE A 295 -1.77 -21.23 -31.49
N GLY A 296 -2.78 -21.31 -30.62
CA GLY A 296 -3.01 -20.32 -29.56
C GLY A 296 -1.84 -20.20 -28.59
N TRP A 297 -1.25 -21.33 -28.15
CA TRP A 297 -0.07 -21.31 -27.28
C TRP A 297 1.18 -20.78 -27.97
N THR A 298 1.41 -21.14 -29.22
CA THR A 298 2.52 -20.60 -30.02
C THR A 298 2.40 -19.09 -30.14
N LEU A 299 1.21 -18.56 -30.46
CA LEU A 299 0.96 -17.12 -30.51
C LEU A 299 1.24 -16.42 -29.18
N VAL A 300 0.79 -16.98 -28.05
CA VAL A 300 1.05 -16.39 -26.72
C VAL A 300 2.54 -16.36 -26.39
N ILE A 301 3.28 -17.43 -26.70
CA ILE A 301 4.72 -17.52 -26.41
C ILE A 301 5.50 -16.56 -27.32
N THR A 302 5.20 -16.52 -28.61
CA THR A 302 5.91 -15.64 -29.55
C THR A 302 5.65 -14.18 -29.25
N THR A 303 4.40 -13.77 -29.02
CA THR A 303 4.09 -12.37 -28.67
C THR A 303 4.73 -11.96 -27.35
N SER A 304 4.66 -12.81 -26.32
CA SER A 304 5.27 -12.51 -25.02
C SER A 304 6.80 -12.45 -25.09
N GLY A 305 7.43 -13.37 -25.84
CA GLY A 305 8.88 -13.41 -26.01
C GLY A 305 9.42 -12.21 -26.79
N VAL A 306 8.78 -11.87 -27.92
CA VAL A 306 9.14 -10.69 -28.73
C VAL A 306 8.94 -9.41 -27.92
N SER A 307 7.79 -9.24 -27.27
CA SER A 307 7.54 -8.08 -26.42
C SER A 307 8.52 -7.97 -25.26
N GLY A 308 8.79 -9.06 -24.53
CA GLY A 308 9.76 -9.06 -23.43
C GLY A 308 11.19 -8.69 -23.88
N TYR A 309 11.64 -9.25 -24.99
CA TYR A 309 12.99 -8.97 -25.54
C TYR A 309 13.15 -7.49 -25.91
N PHE A 310 12.23 -6.94 -26.71
CA PHE A 310 12.31 -5.54 -27.13
C PHE A 310 12.10 -4.58 -25.97
N THR A 311 11.18 -4.87 -25.04
CA THR A 311 11.01 -4.07 -23.82
C THR A 311 12.27 -4.02 -22.97
N MET A 312 13.00 -5.12 -22.84
CA MET A 312 14.29 -5.13 -22.14
C MET A 312 15.36 -4.35 -22.90
N MET A 313 15.47 -4.55 -24.22
CA MET A 313 16.46 -3.87 -25.07
C MET A 313 16.28 -2.35 -25.04
N TYR A 314 15.05 -1.86 -25.22
CA TYR A 314 14.75 -0.42 -25.14
C TYR A 314 14.80 0.10 -23.70
N GLY A 315 14.43 -0.73 -22.71
CA GLY A 315 14.52 -0.35 -21.30
C GLY A 315 15.96 -0.08 -20.84
N LEU A 316 16.95 -0.77 -21.41
CA LEU A 316 18.37 -0.57 -21.10
C LEU A 316 18.95 0.73 -21.70
N THR A 317 18.31 1.31 -22.73
CA THR A 317 18.77 2.56 -23.35
C THR A 317 18.12 3.80 -22.73
N TYR A 318 17.10 3.63 -21.88
CA TYR A 318 16.38 4.73 -21.26
C TYR A 318 17.11 5.25 -20.02
N GLY A 319 17.33 6.56 -19.96
CA GLY A 319 17.73 7.25 -18.73
C GLY A 319 16.61 7.24 -17.67
N LYS A 320 16.94 7.68 -16.45
CA LYS A 320 16.01 7.71 -15.31
C LYS A 320 14.67 8.38 -15.67
N ASP A 321 14.69 9.60 -16.20
CA ASP A 321 13.46 10.38 -16.45
C ASP A 321 12.58 9.79 -17.56
N ARG A 322 13.18 9.25 -18.63
CA ARG A 322 12.45 8.55 -19.70
C ARG A 322 11.81 7.26 -19.19
N SER A 323 12.53 6.52 -18.34
CA SER A 323 12.02 5.29 -17.72
C SER A 323 10.80 5.55 -16.84
N ILE A 324 10.80 6.65 -16.08
CA ILE A 324 9.68 7.04 -15.22
C ILE A 324 8.45 7.44 -16.06
N ASN A 325 8.63 8.27 -17.08
CA ASN A 325 7.51 8.69 -17.94
C ASN A 325 6.92 7.51 -18.72
N TRP A 326 7.76 6.59 -19.16
CA TRP A 326 7.32 5.33 -19.77
C TRP A 326 6.50 4.47 -18.79
N LEU A 327 6.96 4.31 -17.55
CA LEU A 327 6.22 3.57 -16.51
C LEU A 327 4.83 4.17 -16.27
N VAL A 328 4.73 5.51 -16.23
CA VAL A 328 3.44 6.21 -16.07
C VAL A 328 2.50 5.92 -17.24
N SER A 329 2.99 6.02 -18.48
CA SER A 329 2.20 5.69 -19.68
C SER A 329 1.74 4.23 -19.69
N MET A 330 2.59 3.30 -19.27
CA MET A 330 2.24 1.88 -19.12
C MET A 330 1.08 1.68 -18.12
N VAL A 331 1.17 2.30 -16.94
CA VAL A 331 0.14 2.16 -15.90
C VAL A 331 -1.19 2.76 -16.35
N VAL A 332 -1.17 3.94 -16.98
CA VAL A 332 -2.37 4.57 -17.56
C VAL A 332 -3.00 3.67 -18.64
N SER A 333 -2.20 3.16 -19.58
CA SER A 333 -2.66 2.26 -20.66
C SER A 333 -3.25 0.96 -20.10
N PHE A 334 -2.66 0.42 -19.03
CA PHE A 334 -3.19 -0.77 -18.36
C PHE A 334 -4.58 -0.52 -17.78
N PHE A 335 -4.77 0.58 -17.04
CA PHE A 335 -6.07 0.91 -16.45
C PHE A 335 -7.11 1.31 -17.49
N GLU A 336 -6.71 2.02 -18.55
CA GLU A 336 -7.56 2.28 -19.72
C GLU A 336 -8.04 0.97 -20.35
N SER A 337 -7.13 0.02 -20.57
CA SER A 337 -7.48 -1.28 -21.14
C SER A 337 -8.47 -2.04 -20.24
N LEU A 338 -8.28 -2.00 -18.91
CA LEU A 338 -9.09 -2.71 -17.93
C LEU A 338 -10.50 -2.12 -17.81
N PHE A 339 -10.62 -0.79 -17.79
CA PHE A 339 -11.90 -0.10 -17.54
C PHE A 339 -12.67 0.31 -18.81
N ILE A 340 -12.00 0.45 -19.97
CA ILE A 340 -12.62 0.93 -21.22
C ILE A 340 -12.71 -0.17 -22.27
N THR A 341 -11.58 -0.77 -22.66
CA THR A 341 -11.55 -1.71 -23.81
C THR A 341 -12.23 -3.05 -23.53
N GLN A 342 -12.19 -3.54 -22.28
CA GLN A 342 -12.75 -4.85 -21.93
C GLN A 342 -14.28 -4.87 -21.77
N PRO A 343 -14.93 -3.85 -21.18
CA PRO A 343 -16.38 -3.74 -21.20
C PRO A 343 -16.97 -3.72 -22.62
N LEU A 344 -16.34 -2.98 -23.54
CA LEU A 344 -16.73 -2.91 -24.97
C LEU A 344 -16.70 -4.29 -25.65
N LYS A 345 -15.68 -5.10 -25.34
CA LYS A 345 -15.56 -6.49 -25.83
C LYS A 345 -16.64 -7.44 -25.30
N SER A 346 -17.23 -7.16 -24.13
CA SER A 346 -18.25 -8.04 -23.53
C SER A 346 -19.63 -7.90 -24.18
N ILE A 347 -19.89 -6.81 -24.92
CA ILE A 347 -21.20 -6.49 -25.51
C ILE A 347 -21.43 -7.22 -26.85
N SER A 348 -20.39 -7.75 -27.50
CA SER A 348 -20.44 -8.33 -28.86
C SER A 348 -20.62 -9.86 -28.95
N GLY A 349 -21.09 -10.53 -27.89
CA GLY A 349 -21.25 -12.00 -27.84
C GLY A 349 -22.66 -12.51 -28.17
N ASP A 350 -22.76 -13.36 -29.19
CA ASP A 350 -24.01 -13.99 -29.70
C ASP A 350 -24.64 -15.00 -28.70
N PRO A 351 -25.99 -15.15 -28.66
CA PRO A 351 -26.72 -16.00 -27.73
C PRO A 351 -27.19 -17.28 -28.41
N ASP A 352 -26.61 -18.45 -28.10
CA ASP A 352 -27.33 -19.73 -27.97
C ASP A 352 -26.39 -20.90 -27.73
N GLY A 353 -26.79 -21.84 -26.87
CA GLY A 353 -26.01 -23.04 -26.61
C GLY A 353 -26.44 -23.78 -25.35
N VAL A 354 -27.60 -24.44 -25.42
CA VAL A 354 -28.10 -25.35 -24.38
C VAL A 354 -28.72 -26.57 -25.08
N ARG A 355 -28.01 -27.72 -25.09
CA ARG A 355 -28.46 -29.14 -25.23
C ARG A 355 -27.23 -30.04 -25.37
N ALA A 356 -27.17 -31.30 -24.94
CA ALA A 356 -27.79 -32.15 -23.92
C ALA A 356 -26.96 -33.46 -23.94
N ALA A 357 -26.74 -34.13 -22.81
CA ALA A 357 -26.21 -35.50 -22.76
C ALA A 357 -27.05 -36.33 -21.77
N ARG A 358 -27.37 -37.57 -22.14
CA ARG A 358 -28.31 -38.48 -21.47
C ARG A 358 -27.55 -39.64 -20.85
N ARG A 359 -27.80 -39.99 -19.57
CA ARG A 359 -27.72 -41.37 -19.05
C ARG A 359 -28.28 -41.54 -17.64
N ASP A 360 -28.86 -42.73 -17.44
CA ASP A 360 -29.63 -43.22 -16.30
C ASP A 360 -28.82 -43.36 -15.00
N SER A 361 -29.48 -43.21 -13.86
CA SER A 361 -28.94 -43.53 -12.54
C SER A 361 -29.97 -44.34 -11.73
N THR A 362 -29.68 -45.62 -11.54
CA THR A 362 -30.38 -46.49 -10.58
C THR A 362 -29.87 -46.23 -9.17
N CYS A 363 -30.85 -46.16 -8.27
CA CYS A 363 -30.87 -46.05 -6.82
C CYS A 363 -29.60 -46.41 -6.00
N SER A 364 -29.27 -45.52 -5.04
CA SER A 364 -28.82 -45.93 -3.71
C SER A 364 -29.35 -44.94 -2.66
N PHE A 365 -30.07 -45.46 -1.66
CA PHE A 365 -30.56 -44.73 -0.49
C PHE A 365 -29.42 -44.05 0.28
N TYR A 366 -29.57 -42.76 0.62
CA TYR A 366 -28.61 -42.02 1.45
C TYR A 366 -29.25 -41.60 2.78
N GLN A 367 -28.51 -41.81 3.86
CA GLN A 367 -28.87 -41.53 5.25
C GLN A 367 -28.11 -40.26 5.69
N PRO A 368 -28.69 -39.38 6.53
CA PRO A 368 -28.08 -38.09 6.88
C PRO A 368 -26.66 -38.25 7.43
N PRO A 369 -25.73 -37.33 7.07
CA PRO A 369 -24.36 -37.42 7.52
C PRO A 369 -24.29 -37.33 9.05
N PRO A 370 -23.40 -38.09 9.67
CA PRO A 370 -23.27 -38.11 11.13
C PRO A 370 -22.92 -36.70 11.66
N PRO A 371 -23.34 -36.36 12.89
CA PRO A 371 -23.16 -35.02 13.46
C PRO A 371 -21.69 -34.56 13.47
N THR A 372 -20.75 -35.50 13.52
CA THR A 372 -19.30 -35.24 13.45
C THR A 372 -18.85 -34.58 12.13
N ASP A 373 -19.48 -34.94 11.01
CA ASP A 373 -19.15 -34.37 9.70
C ASP A 373 -19.78 -32.99 9.50
N ILE A 374 -20.96 -32.77 10.09
CA ILE A 374 -21.61 -31.45 10.13
C ILE A 374 -20.75 -30.45 10.91
N GLU A 375 -20.20 -30.86 12.04
CA GLU A 375 -19.25 -30.04 12.81
C GLU A 375 -17.95 -29.78 12.04
N ARG A 376 -17.45 -30.77 11.30
CA ARG A 376 -16.26 -30.61 10.45
C ARG A 376 -16.50 -29.62 9.31
N MET A 377 -17.67 -29.68 8.68
CA MET A 377 -18.08 -28.75 7.62
C MET A 377 -18.26 -27.32 8.17
N ARG A 378 -18.93 -27.15 9.32
CA ARG A 378 -19.09 -25.85 9.98
C ARG A 378 -17.73 -25.23 10.33
N ARG A 379 -16.79 -26.02 10.86
CA ARG A 379 -15.41 -25.57 11.14
C ARG A 379 -14.68 -25.11 9.87
N ASN A 380 -14.84 -25.83 8.76
CA ASN A 380 -14.22 -25.44 7.48
C ASN A 380 -14.78 -24.12 6.94
N THR A 381 -16.09 -23.88 7.02
CA THR A 381 -16.70 -22.61 6.59
C THR A 381 -16.22 -21.43 7.42
N ILE A 382 -16.11 -21.59 8.74
CA ILE A 382 -15.55 -20.56 9.64
C ILE A 382 -14.08 -20.27 9.29
N LYS A 383 -13.28 -21.32 9.01
CA LYS A 383 -11.89 -21.16 8.53
C LYS A 383 -11.84 -20.39 7.21
N GLU A 384 -12.75 -20.66 6.26
CA GLU A 384 -12.80 -19.91 5.00
C GLU A 384 -13.12 -18.42 5.19
N GLN A 385 -14.05 -18.08 6.08
CA GLN A 385 -14.31 -16.68 6.41
C GLN A 385 -13.10 -15.99 7.04
N LYS A 386 -12.37 -16.70 7.92
CA LYS A 386 -11.09 -16.22 8.48
C LYS A 386 -10.03 -16.01 7.39
N VAL A 387 -9.92 -16.91 6.40
CA VAL A 387 -9.01 -16.72 5.24
C VAL A 387 -9.33 -15.43 4.48
N PHE A 388 -10.60 -15.18 4.16
CA PHE A 388 -10.98 -13.95 3.44
C PHE A 388 -10.69 -12.68 4.26
N ALA A 389 -10.86 -12.74 5.59
CA ALA A 389 -10.48 -11.65 6.48
C ALA A 389 -8.96 -11.41 6.46
N LEU A 390 -8.14 -12.46 6.50
CA LEU A 390 -6.68 -12.37 6.41
C LEU A 390 -6.21 -11.86 5.04
N ILE A 391 -6.83 -12.27 3.94
CA ILE A 391 -6.51 -11.74 2.60
C ILE A 391 -6.78 -10.23 2.55
N ARG A 392 -7.87 -9.76 3.16
CA ARG A 392 -8.15 -8.33 3.29
C ARG A 392 -7.12 -7.61 4.17
N GLU A 393 -6.57 -8.27 5.19
CA GLU A 393 -5.44 -7.75 5.98
C GLU A 393 -4.14 -7.69 5.14
N ILE A 394 -3.85 -8.70 4.30
CA ILE A 394 -2.67 -8.70 3.41
C ILE A 394 -2.73 -7.54 2.40
N LEU A 395 -3.92 -7.12 1.96
CA LEU A 395 -4.09 -5.94 1.09
C LEU A 395 -3.50 -4.66 1.71
N TYR A 396 -3.34 -4.61 3.04
CA TYR A 396 -2.66 -3.53 3.75
C TYR A 396 -1.19 -3.36 3.35
N MET A 397 -0.54 -4.40 2.79
CA MET A 397 0.80 -4.28 2.19
C MET A 397 0.84 -3.24 1.07
N GLY A 398 -0.24 -3.13 0.29
CA GLY A 398 -0.38 -2.08 -0.72
C GLY A 398 -0.41 -0.68 -0.11
N PHE A 399 -1.16 -0.50 0.99
CA PHE A 399 -1.17 0.75 1.75
C PHE A 399 0.22 1.11 2.29
N MET A 400 0.93 0.14 2.87
CA MET A 400 2.29 0.34 3.38
C MET A 400 3.24 0.78 2.26
N TRP A 401 3.16 0.14 1.10
CA TRP A 401 3.99 0.48 -0.04
C TRP A 401 3.75 1.93 -0.51
N VAL A 402 2.49 2.35 -0.60
CA VAL A 402 2.12 3.74 -0.92
C VAL A 402 2.62 4.71 0.16
N LEU A 403 2.49 4.38 1.44
CA LEU A 403 3.00 5.23 2.54
C LEU A 403 4.52 5.41 2.46
N LEU A 404 5.27 4.34 2.19
CA LEU A 404 6.73 4.42 2.02
C LEU A 404 7.11 5.28 0.81
N LEU A 405 6.30 5.22 -0.26
CA LEU A 405 6.50 6.04 -1.44
C LEU A 405 6.30 7.53 -1.14
N VAL A 406 5.24 7.88 -0.41
CA VAL A 406 5.00 9.26 0.06
C VAL A 406 6.14 9.72 0.98
N ALA A 407 6.58 8.88 1.92
CA ALA A 407 7.66 9.21 2.84
C ALA A 407 8.99 9.43 2.11
N TYR A 408 9.29 8.64 1.08
CA TYR A 408 10.47 8.80 0.24
C TYR A 408 10.37 10.05 -0.65
N GLY A 409 9.20 10.30 -1.26
CA GLY A 409 8.97 11.45 -2.13
C GLY A 409 9.11 12.80 -1.42
N GLN A 410 8.84 12.86 -0.12
CA GLN A 410 8.97 14.08 0.68
C GLN A 410 10.41 14.37 1.14
N ARG A 411 11.37 13.44 1.02
CA ARG A 411 12.77 13.66 1.44
C ARG A 411 13.73 13.66 0.26
N ASP A 412 14.57 14.69 0.19
CA ASP A 412 15.65 14.78 -0.80
C ASP A 412 16.98 14.34 -0.17
N PRO A 413 17.73 13.39 -0.76
CA PRO A 413 19.04 12.98 -0.23
C PRO A 413 20.09 14.09 -0.28
N ASN A 414 19.97 15.06 -1.21
CA ASN A 414 20.92 16.16 -1.34
C ASN A 414 20.82 17.19 -0.21
N ALA A 415 19.70 17.19 0.51
CA ALA A 415 19.51 18.03 1.69
C ALA A 415 20.63 17.85 2.72
N TYR A 416 21.04 16.60 2.99
CA TYR A 416 22.10 16.30 3.95
C TYR A 416 23.43 16.94 3.53
N PHE A 417 23.80 16.82 2.25
CA PHE A 417 25.06 17.36 1.73
C PHE A 417 25.07 18.89 1.76
N LEU A 418 23.96 19.53 1.36
CA LEU A 418 23.81 20.99 1.42
C LEU A 418 23.95 21.50 2.87
N THR A 419 23.21 20.90 3.81
CA THR A 419 23.27 21.27 5.22
C THR A 419 24.68 21.06 5.81
N ARG A 420 25.35 19.96 5.47
CA ARG A 420 26.71 19.69 5.95
C ARG A 420 27.71 20.72 5.43
N HIS A 421 27.64 21.04 4.13
CA HIS A 421 28.52 22.04 3.52
C HIS A 421 28.36 23.41 4.19
N ILE A 422 27.12 23.92 4.29
CA ILE A 422 26.86 25.22 4.91
C ILE A 422 27.33 25.23 6.36
N ARG A 423 27.04 24.18 7.14
CA ARG A 423 27.52 24.07 8.52
C ARG A 423 29.05 24.18 8.60
N GLN A 424 29.77 23.47 7.74
CA GLN A 424 31.23 23.47 7.73
C GLN A 424 31.80 24.85 7.36
N SER A 425 31.27 25.51 6.33
CA SER A 425 31.73 26.84 5.89
C SER A 425 31.66 27.87 7.01
N PHE A 426 30.53 27.94 7.73
CA PHE A 426 30.35 28.92 8.81
C PHE A 426 31.00 28.53 10.14
N SER A 427 31.39 27.26 10.31
CA SER A 427 32.09 26.77 11.52
C SER A 427 33.61 26.96 11.50
N LYS A 428 34.19 27.39 10.38
CA LYS A 428 35.64 27.55 10.24
C LYS A 428 36.14 28.67 11.15
N GLY A 429 37.22 28.42 11.90
CA GLY A 429 37.81 29.41 12.82
C GLY A 429 37.05 29.60 14.13
N ILE A 430 36.05 28.75 14.43
CA ILE A 430 35.31 28.80 15.69
C ILE A 430 36.02 27.96 16.76
N SER A 431 36.37 28.58 17.89
CA SER A 431 36.81 27.90 19.12
C SER A 431 35.61 27.43 19.96
N ASP A 432 35.82 26.42 20.82
CA ASP A 432 34.76 25.89 21.71
C ASP A 432 34.15 26.97 22.62
N THR A 433 34.93 27.98 22.97
CA THR A 433 34.51 29.18 23.70
C THR A 433 35.05 30.44 23.02
N MET A 434 34.19 31.45 22.87
CA MET A 434 34.53 32.75 22.26
C MET A 434 34.27 33.90 23.22
N SER A 435 35.18 34.87 23.29
CA SER A 435 34.89 36.18 23.87
C SER A 435 34.02 37.03 22.93
N ILE A 436 33.48 38.15 23.40
CA ILE A 436 32.76 39.12 22.55
C ILE A 436 33.66 39.58 21.39
N GLN A 437 34.95 39.77 21.64
CA GLN A 437 35.92 40.17 20.61
C GLN A 437 36.08 39.08 19.55
N ASP A 438 36.17 37.82 19.97
CA ASP A 438 36.32 36.70 19.05
C ASP A 438 35.07 36.52 18.19
N VAL A 439 33.88 36.72 18.78
CA VAL A 439 32.61 36.75 18.04
C VAL A 439 32.63 37.83 16.97
N PHE A 440 33.10 39.04 17.30
CA PHE A 440 33.20 40.11 16.32
C PHE A 440 34.24 39.83 15.23
N ASN A 441 35.41 39.31 15.61
CA ASN A 441 36.44 38.91 14.66
C ASN A 441 35.93 37.81 13.71
N TRP A 442 35.22 36.80 14.23
CA TRP A 442 34.55 35.78 13.43
C TRP A 442 33.49 36.38 12.50
N ALA A 443 32.67 37.31 13.00
CA ALA A 443 31.63 37.95 12.21
C ALA A 443 32.21 38.76 11.05
N ASN A 444 33.26 39.54 11.30
CA ASN A 444 33.91 40.38 10.29
C ASN A 444 34.70 39.54 9.26
N THR A 445 35.35 38.46 9.70
CA THR A 445 36.19 37.64 8.81
C THR A 445 35.41 36.54 8.11
N THR A 446 34.82 35.62 8.88
CA THR A 446 34.25 34.36 8.36
C THR A 446 32.79 34.54 7.96
N LEU A 447 31.98 35.21 8.77
CA LEU A 447 30.56 35.37 8.47
C LEU A 447 30.34 36.27 7.23
N LEU A 448 30.95 37.46 7.20
CA LEU A 448 30.80 38.38 6.07
C LEU A 448 31.37 37.81 4.77
N SER A 449 32.59 37.28 4.79
CA SER A 449 33.21 36.71 3.57
C SER A 449 32.40 35.53 3.03
N ASN A 450 31.76 34.76 3.91
CA ASN A 450 30.94 33.64 3.47
C ASN A 450 29.57 34.05 2.95
N LEU A 451 28.95 35.09 3.53
CA LEU A 451 27.64 35.59 3.10
C LEU A 451 27.72 36.41 1.80
N TYR A 452 28.78 37.20 1.64
CA TYR A 452 28.98 38.14 0.54
C TYR A 452 30.32 37.82 -0.15
N GLY A 453 30.29 36.85 -1.08
CA GLY A 453 31.43 36.52 -1.94
C GLY A 453 31.59 37.50 -3.12
N ASP A 454 32.59 37.27 -3.98
CA ASP A 454 32.90 38.11 -5.17
C ASP A 454 31.78 38.14 -6.23
N TYR A 455 30.81 37.23 -6.12
CA TYR A 455 29.64 37.12 -7.00
C TYR A 455 28.38 36.98 -6.12
N PRO A 456 27.15 37.15 -6.65
CA PRO A 456 25.90 37.06 -5.87
C PRO A 456 25.57 35.63 -5.36
N TYR A 457 26.59 34.81 -5.15
CA TYR A 457 26.57 33.47 -4.59
C TYR A 457 27.35 33.45 -3.28
N ILE A 458 26.95 32.57 -2.37
CA ILE A 458 27.71 32.25 -1.15
C ILE A 458 29.01 31.53 -1.55
N THR A 459 29.93 31.31 -0.60
CA THR A 459 31.22 30.58 -0.80
C THR A 459 31.19 29.31 -1.67
N ASP A 460 30.04 28.67 -1.86
CA ASP A 460 29.89 27.47 -2.68
C ASP A 460 29.81 27.76 -4.20
N GLY A 461 29.69 29.02 -4.61
CA GLY A 461 29.55 29.46 -5.99
C GLY A 461 28.23 29.03 -6.68
N ASN A 462 27.33 28.38 -5.96
CA ASN A 462 26.12 27.74 -6.51
C ASN A 462 24.84 28.14 -5.78
N SER A 463 24.93 28.48 -4.49
CA SER A 463 23.80 28.88 -3.67
C SER A 463 23.73 30.38 -3.54
N LYS A 464 22.51 30.91 -3.60
CA LYS A 464 22.22 32.33 -3.51
C LYS A 464 21.59 32.67 -2.16
N LEU A 465 21.99 33.78 -1.57
CA LEU A 465 21.33 34.36 -0.40
C LEU A 465 19.92 34.85 -0.77
N VAL A 466 18.90 34.41 -0.02
CA VAL A 466 17.50 34.77 -0.22
C VAL A 466 17.14 35.92 0.72
N GLY A 467 16.94 37.11 0.15
CA GLY A 467 16.65 38.31 0.92
C GLY A 467 17.92 38.87 1.54
N ASN A 468 17.94 39.00 2.86
CA ASN A 468 19.02 39.59 3.63
C ASN A 468 19.38 38.66 4.80
N ALA A 469 20.55 38.85 5.41
CA ALA A 469 20.92 38.24 6.68
C ALA A 469 20.51 39.15 7.84
N ARG A 470 20.11 38.55 8.96
CA ARG A 470 19.64 39.25 10.15
C ARG A 470 20.48 38.87 11.36
N LEU A 471 20.89 39.88 12.10
CA LEU A 471 21.52 39.74 13.41
C LEU A 471 20.47 40.07 14.48
N ARG A 472 20.23 39.14 15.41
CA ARG A 472 19.28 39.30 16.50
C ARG A 472 19.96 39.05 17.83
N GLN A 473 19.69 39.92 18.79
CA GLN A 473 20.23 39.86 20.14
C GLN A 473 19.12 39.72 21.17
N VAL A 474 19.37 38.85 22.15
CA VAL A 474 18.59 38.72 23.38
C VAL A 474 19.46 39.08 24.58
N ARG A 475 18.96 39.96 25.44
CA ARG A 475 19.66 40.50 26.61
C ARG A 475 18.75 40.54 27.84
N VAL A 476 19.36 40.62 29.02
CA VAL A 476 18.65 40.75 30.30
C VAL A 476 18.67 42.18 30.82
N GLN A 477 17.70 42.49 31.68
CA GLN A 477 17.59 43.79 32.35
C GLN A 477 18.80 44.06 33.26
N LYS A 478 19.15 45.34 33.41
CA LYS A 478 20.18 45.81 34.36
C LYS A 478 19.73 45.52 35.79
N ASN A 479 20.67 45.12 36.66
CA ASN A 479 20.40 44.75 38.07
C ASN A 479 19.36 43.63 38.25
N SER A 480 19.39 42.65 37.33
CA SER A 480 18.47 41.51 37.33
C SER A 480 18.71 40.51 38.48
N CYS A 481 19.85 40.59 39.18
CA CYS A 481 20.11 39.79 40.38
C CYS A 481 20.40 40.63 41.63
N ARG A 482 20.03 40.07 42.79
CA ARG A 482 20.25 40.70 44.09
C ARG A 482 21.66 40.37 44.59
N VAL A 483 22.55 41.35 44.58
CA VAL A 483 23.88 41.23 45.20
C VAL A 483 23.72 41.19 46.73
N PRO A 484 24.30 40.19 47.43
CA PRO A 484 24.34 40.16 48.89
C PRO A 484 24.93 41.45 49.46
N ARG A 485 24.41 41.93 50.60
CA ARG A 485 24.78 43.23 51.19
C ARG A 485 26.30 43.39 51.41
N SER A 486 26.99 42.30 51.74
CA SER A 486 28.44 42.26 51.95
C SER A 486 29.26 42.50 50.69
N MET A 487 28.73 42.18 49.50
CA MET A 487 29.46 42.28 48.23
C MET A 487 29.08 43.52 47.41
N ARG A 488 28.12 44.33 47.89
CA ARG A 488 27.60 45.48 47.15
C ARG A 488 28.63 46.58 46.89
N GLN A 489 29.66 46.67 47.73
CA GLN A 489 30.77 47.62 47.55
C GLN A 489 31.79 47.13 46.50
N SER A 490 31.96 45.81 46.35
CA SER A 490 32.95 45.21 45.45
C SER A 490 32.38 44.84 44.09
N VAL A 491 31.06 44.59 44.00
CA VAL A 491 30.36 44.19 42.78
C VAL A 491 29.17 45.13 42.60
N PRO A 492 29.34 46.23 41.83
CA PRO A 492 28.29 47.23 41.65
C PRO A 492 27.15 46.72 40.77
N ASP A 493 27.45 45.87 39.79
CA ASP A 493 26.49 45.37 38.79
C ASP A 493 26.38 43.84 38.84
N CYS A 494 25.15 43.35 38.72
CA CYS A 494 24.84 41.92 38.70
C CYS A 494 23.94 41.59 37.52
N HIS A 495 24.34 40.57 36.76
CA HIS A 495 23.62 40.12 35.57
C HIS A 495 23.15 38.67 35.74
N ALA A 496 21.83 38.47 35.78
CA ALA A 496 21.25 37.15 35.98
C ALA A 496 21.38 36.25 34.72
N PRO A 497 21.29 34.91 34.85
CA PRO A 497 21.03 34.05 33.70
C PRO A 497 19.70 34.44 33.04
N TYR A 498 19.56 34.12 31.76
CA TYR A 498 18.35 34.47 31.00
C TYR A 498 17.11 33.77 31.56
N SER A 499 16.04 34.55 31.76
CA SER A 499 14.67 34.07 31.99
C SER A 499 13.70 34.99 31.25
N TRP A 500 12.49 34.50 30.98
CA TRP A 500 11.48 35.27 30.25
C TRP A 500 11.01 36.53 30.97
N ASP A 501 11.06 36.54 32.30
CA ASP A 501 10.64 37.67 33.14
C ASP A 501 11.72 38.77 33.22
N LEU A 502 12.98 38.38 33.04
CA LEU A 502 14.15 39.27 33.14
C LEU A 502 14.64 39.74 31.76
N GLU A 503 13.95 39.40 30.69
CA GLU A 503 14.27 39.85 29.33
C GLU A 503 14.06 41.36 29.21
N GLU A 504 15.02 42.05 28.59
CA GLU A 504 14.93 43.49 28.34
C GLU A 504 14.07 43.76 27.10
N MET A 505 12.97 44.50 27.28
CA MET A 505 12.04 44.84 26.20
C MET A 505 11.94 46.35 25.94
N SER A 506 12.72 47.16 26.66
CA SER A 506 12.70 48.61 26.53
C SER A 506 13.35 49.09 25.23
N SER A 507 13.00 50.29 24.79
CA SER A 507 13.61 50.96 23.64
C SER A 507 14.77 51.84 24.09
N TYR A 508 15.88 51.79 23.36
CA TYR A 508 17.09 52.56 23.66
C TYR A 508 17.56 53.39 22.47
N GLY A 509 18.45 54.35 22.73
CA GLY A 509 19.30 54.98 21.73
C GLY A 509 20.64 54.24 21.57
N PRO A 510 21.50 54.71 20.64
CA PRO A 510 22.86 54.20 20.48
C PRO A 510 23.64 54.14 21.80
N GLY A 511 24.35 53.04 22.04
CA GLY A 511 25.10 52.81 23.28
C GLY A 511 24.25 52.46 24.51
N TRP A 512 23.03 51.96 24.32
CA TRP A 512 22.09 51.62 25.41
C TRP A 512 21.71 52.81 26.31
N SER A 513 21.78 54.03 25.76
CA SER A 513 21.31 55.24 26.44
C SER A 513 19.78 55.26 26.48
N LEU A 514 19.19 55.61 27.63
CA LEU A 514 17.76 55.88 27.72
C LEU A 514 17.41 57.06 26.80
N SER A 515 16.47 56.88 25.88
CA SER A 515 16.03 57.94 24.98
C SER A 515 15.29 59.02 25.79
N VAL A 516 15.98 60.12 26.11
CA VAL A 516 15.39 61.29 26.78
C VAL A 516 14.68 62.15 25.72
N GLY A 517 13.39 61.91 25.47
CA GLY A 517 12.56 62.83 24.68
C GLY A 517 11.41 62.18 23.93
N GLY A 518 10.18 62.45 24.37
CA GLY A 518 8.94 61.84 23.90
C GLY A 518 8.42 62.23 22.50
N ASN A 519 9.21 62.88 21.63
CA ASN A 519 8.73 63.41 20.33
C ASN A 519 9.65 63.12 19.13
N THR A 520 10.57 62.15 19.21
CA THR A 520 11.20 61.61 17.99
C THR A 520 10.41 60.39 17.55
N SER A 521 9.89 60.42 16.32
CA SER A 521 9.34 59.24 15.64
C SER A 521 10.44 58.18 15.58
N LEU A 522 10.50 57.31 16.59
CA LEU A 522 11.46 56.21 16.70
C LEU A 522 11.46 55.44 15.38
N ASN A 523 12.56 55.53 14.62
CA ASN A 523 12.69 54.81 13.37
C ASN A 523 12.50 53.31 13.68
N PRO A 524 11.43 52.66 13.16
CA PRO A 524 11.12 51.27 13.49
C PRO A 524 12.17 50.28 12.97
N HIS A 525 13.11 50.76 12.14
CA HIS A 525 14.27 50.03 11.64
C HIS A 525 15.52 50.17 12.53
N SER A 526 15.47 50.94 13.63
CA SER A 526 16.60 51.07 14.56
C SER A 526 16.94 49.74 15.25
N PRO A 527 18.23 49.37 15.36
CA PRO A 527 18.66 48.14 16.04
C PRO A 527 18.56 48.22 17.58
N TRP A 528 18.27 49.40 18.13
CA TRP A 528 18.16 49.67 19.57
C TRP A 528 16.72 49.58 20.10
N VAL A 529 15.75 49.26 19.23
CA VAL A 529 14.33 49.11 19.58
C VAL A 529 13.98 47.63 19.61
N TYR A 530 13.37 47.18 20.71
CA TYR A 530 12.92 45.80 20.86
C TYR A 530 11.79 45.48 19.87
N LYS A 531 11.91 44.34 19.18
CA LYS A 531 10.86 43.82 18.29
C LYS A 531 10.26 42.55 18.89
N SER A 532 8.94 42.54 18.98
CA SER A 532 8.20 41.37 19.47
C SER A 532 8.27 40.20 18.50
N GLN A 533 8.07 39.00 19.04
CA GLN A 533 8.08 37.75 18.30
C GLN A 533 7.11 37.75 17.09
N SER A 534 5.89 38.26 17.26
CA SER A 534 4.88 38.32 16.20
C SER A 534 5.31 39.24 15.05
N LYS A 535 5.98 40.37 15.35
CA LYS A 535 6.50 41.30 14.35
C LYS A 535 7.67 40.71 13.57
N LEU A 536 8.50 39.90 14.23
CA LEU A 536 9.65 39.24 13.58
C LEU A 536 9.28 37.97 12.82
N ARG A 537 8.07 37.41 13.03
CA ARG A 537 7.66 36.08 12.52
C ARG A 537 8.70 35.01 12.85
N ALA A 538 9.18 35.05 14.09
CA ALA A 538 10.11 34.09 14.66
C ALA A 538 9.39 33.29 15.77
N TYR A 539 9.93 32.14 16.14
CA TYR A 539 9.40 31.30 17.22
C TYR A 539 10.46 31.12 18.32
N PRO A 540 10.09 30.64 19.52
CA PRO A 540 11.05 30.41 20.59
C PRO A 540 12.01 29.27 20.24
N ILE A 541 13.32 29.52 20.32
CA ILE A 541 14.37 28.57 19.91
C ILE A 541 14.99 27.93 21.15
N TRP A 542 15.07 26.59 21.15
CA TRP A 542 15.73 25.82 22.21
C TRP A 542 17.25 25.92 22.08
N GLY A 543 17.87 26.66 23.01
CA GLY A 543 19.32 26.72 23.14
C GLY A 543 19.92 25.46 23.77
N GLY A 544 21.25 25.43 23.96
CA GLY A 544 21.91 24.40 24.79
C GLY A 544 21.74 24.67 26.29
N VAL A 545 21.45 25.92 26.66
CA VAL A 545 21.26 26.34 28.05
C VAL A 545 19.78 26.51 28.41
N MET A 546 19.04 27.28 27.61
CA MET A 546 17.68 27.73 27.93
C MET A 546 16.84 27.94 26.66
N LEU A 547 15.51 28.04 26.80
CA LEU A 547 14.58 28.39 25.74
C LEU A 547 14.49 29.91 25.56
N TYR A 548 15.00 30.43 24.45
CA TYR A 548 14.99 31.86 24.13
C TYR A 548 13.70 32.25 23.41
N ARG A 549 13.11 33.41 23.75
CA ARG A 549 11.96 33.96 23.01
C ARG A 549 12.38 34.34 21.58
N GLY A 550 11.40 34.33 20.67
CA GLY A 550 11.62 34.74 19.27
C GLY A 550 11.69 36.26 19.06
N GLY A 551 11.52 37.06 20.12
CA GLY A 551 11.73 38.51 20.09
C GLY A 551 13.21 38.89 20.17
N GLY A 552 13.47 40.19 20.18
CA GLY A 552 14.80 40.73 20.47
C GLY A 552 15.09 42.05 19.78
N PHE A 553 16.33 42.50 19.95
CA PHE A 553 16.92 43.63 19.24
C PHE A 553 17.49 43.13 17.92
N VAL A 554 17.16 43.77 16.80
CA VAL A 554 17.42 43.21 15.47
C VAL A 554 18.03 44.23 14.52
N MET A 555 19.11 43.84 13.86
CA MET A 555 19.72 44.54 12.75
C MET A 555 19.74 43.64 11.50
N ASP A 556 19.23 44.14 10.37
CA ASP A 556 19.35 43.43 9.09
C ASP A 556 20.65 43.93 8.40
N LEU A 557 21.52 43.00 7.96
CA LEU A 557 22.90 43.32 7.59
C LEU A 557 23.04 44.05 6.26
N GLY A 558 22.13 43.86 5.29
CA GLY A 558 22.14 44.48 3.96
C GLY A 558 22.54 43.50 2.85
N THR A 559 22.61 43.94 1.59
CA THR A 559 22.99 43.07 0.46
C THR A 559 24.43 43.25 -0.05
N ASP A 560 25.12 44.35 0.29
CA ASP A 560 26.45 44.70 -0.24
C ASP A 560 27.62 44.57 0.76
N LEU A 561 28.85 44.39 0.26
CA LEU A 561 30.08 44.36 1.07
C LEU A 561 30.40 45.67 1.84
N GLN A 562 29.73 46.78 1.53
CA GLN A 562 29.78 48.03 2.32
C GLN A 562 29.24 47.84 3.76
N ASN A 563 28.63 46.70 4.08
CA ASN A 563 28.06 46.35 5.38
C ASN A 563 29.11 46.02 6.48
N SER A 564 30.40 45.95 6.14
CA SER A 564 31.47 45.96 7.16
C SER A 564 31.36 47.19 8.07
N THR A 565 30.89 48.32 7.52
CA THR A 565 30.61 49.56 8.26
C THR A 565 29.48 49.41 9.28
N ILE A 566 28.47 48.55 9.01
CA ILE A 566 27.36 48.30 9.93
C ILE A 566 27.83 47.47 11.13
N LEU A 567 28.60 46.41 10.88
CA LEU A 567 29.17 45.62 11.97
C LEU A 567 30.13 46.47 12.81
N GLN A 568 30.98 47.28 12.17
CA GLN A 568 31.83 48.25 12.87
C GLN A 568 31.01 49.22 13.71
N TYR A 569 29.94 49.80 13.17
CA TYR A 569 29.01 50.66 13.92
C TYR A 569 28.44 49.97 15.16
N LEU A 570 28.01 48.70 15.05
CA LEU A 570 27.48 47.94 16.17
C LEU A 570 28.56 47.67 17.23
N TYR A 571 29.80 47.43 16.82
CA TYR A 571 30.93 47.20 17.71
C TYR A 571 31.34 48.49 18.43
N ASP A 572 31.53 49.59 17.70
CA ASP A 572 31.94 50.89 18.24
C ASP A 572 30.93 51.44 19.25
N ASN A 573 29.63 51.18 19.02
CA ASN A 573 28.56 51.56 19.95
C ASN A 573 28.26 50.51 21.01
N THR A 574 29.07 49.45 21.15
CA THR A 574 28.91 48.38 22.17
C THR A 574 27.52 47.74 22.16
N TRP A 575 27.01 47.40 20.98
CA TRP A 575 25.71 46.74 20.85
C TRP A 575 25.70 45.36 21.53
N PHE A 576 26.86 44.68 21.56
CA PHE A 576 27.11 43.51 22.40
C PHE A 576 27.77 43.94 23.71
N ASP A 577 27.16 43.56 24.84
CA ASP A 577 27.66 43.88 26.17
C ASP A 577 27.58 42.66 27.12
N MET A 578 27.94 42.85 28.38
CA MET A 578 27.86 41.79 29.42
C MET A 578 26.44 41.33 29.76
N TYR A 579 25.41 42.06 29.32
CA TYR A 579 23.99 41.71 29.52
C TYR A 579 23.44 40.88 28.35
N THR A 580 24.15 40.82 27.23
CA THR A 580 23.85 39.92 26.12
C THR A 580 23.91 38.47 26.60
N ARG A 581 22.89 37.67 26.23
CA ARG A 581 22.80 36.25 26.60
C ARG A 581 22.80 35.33 25.40
N ALA A 582 22.23 35.78 24.30
CA ALA A 582 22.28 35.05 23.04
C ALA A 582 22.32 36.00 21.86
N ILE A 583 23.12 35.63 20.86
CA ILE A 583 23.23 36.28 19.56
C ILE A 583 22.81 35.26 18.51
N PHE A 584 21.96 35.67 17.59
CA PHE A 584 21.45 34.86 16.50
C PHE A 584 21.82 35.51 15.18
N VAL A 585 22.38 34.73 14.26
CA VAL A 585 22.55 35.11 12.86
C VAL A 585 21.60 34.24 12.03
N GLU A 586 20.61 34.87 11.44
CA GLU A 586 19.51 34.23 10.73
C GLU A 586 19.58 34.61 9.26
N PHE A 587 19.58 33.63 8.36
CA PHE A 587 19.52 33.86 6.92
C PHE A 587 18.98 32.63 6.19
N THR A 588 18.52 32.83 4.95
CA THR A 588 18.05 31.72 4.10
C THR A 588 18.85 31.67 2.82
N VAL A 589 19.24 30.46 2.43
CA VAL A 589 20.04 30.17 1.25
C VAL A 589 19.21 29.34 0.29
N TYR A 590 19.29 29.61 -1.02
CA TYR A 590 18.63 28.81 -2.04
C TYR A 590 19.65 28.27 -3.03
N ASN A 591 19.66 26.95 -3.21
CA ASN A 591 20.49 26.29 -4.22
C ASN A 591 19.62 25.88 -5.41
N ALA A 592 19.89 26.48 -6.57
CA ALA A 592 19.10 26.27 -7.79
C ALA A 592 19.32 24.89 -8.42
N ASN A 593 20.52 24.30 -8.26
CA ASN A 593 20.87 23.01 -8.86
C ASN A 593 20.07 21.85 -8.25
N VAL A 594 19.85 21.89 -6.93
CA VAL A 594 19.06 20.88 -6.19
C VAL A 594 17.65 21.35 -5.87
N ASN A 595 17.31 22.62 -6.13
CA ASN A 595 16.02 23.24 -5.80
C ASN A 595 15.66 23.07 -4.30
N LEU A 596 16.58 23.44 -3.42
CA LEU A 596 16.39 23.39 -1.96
C LEU A 596 16.67 24.75 -1.34
N PHE A 597 15.80 25.16 -0.42
CA PHE A 597 16.04 26.26 0.48
C PHE A 597 16.67 25.72 1.76
N CYS A 598 17.70 26.35 2.28
CA CYS A 598 18.30 26.06 3.57
C CYS A 598 18.12 27.27 4.47
N ILE A 599 17.29 27.14 5.51
CA ILE A 599 17.11 28.12 6.56
C ILE A 599 18.22 27.89 7.58
N VAL A 600 19.02 28.92 7.84
CA VAL A 600 20.20 28.85 8.69
C VAL A 600 20.02 29.77 9.89
N THR A 601 20.18 29.20 11.08
CA THR A 601 20.21 29.93 12.34
C THR A 601 21.48 29.56 13.09
N LEU A 602 22.43 30.49 13.10
CA LEU A 602 23.66 30.37 13.90
C LEU A 602 23.41 31.05 15.25
N MET A 603 23.63 30.33 16.34
CA MET A 603 23.39 30.81 17.69
C MET A 603 24.69 30.81 18.49
N LEU A 604 24.95 31.92 19.15
CA LEU A 604 26.02 32.09 20.13
C LEU A 604 25.37 32.35 21.48
N GLU A 605 25.47 31.41 22.41
CA GLU A 605 24.85 31.51 23.74
C GLU A 605 25.91 31.66 24.84
N THR A 606 25.63 32.49 25.84
CA THR A 606 26.49 32.68 27.03
C THR A 606 25.68 32.56 28.31
N THR A 607 26.28 31.95 29.32
CA THR A 607 25.77 31.98 30.71
C THR A 607 26.39 33.11 31.54
N ALA A 608 27.56 33.61 31.16
CA ALA A 608 28.23 34.79 31.73
C ALA A 608 29.59 35.08 31.05
N ILE A 609 30.46 34.07 30.92
CA ILE A 609 31.90 34.29 30.68
C ILE A 609 32.28 34.19 29.19
N ALA A 610 31.72 33.24 28.47
CA ALA A 610 32.07 32.98 27.07
C ALA A 610 30.86 32.53 26.25
N PHE A 611 30.89 32.85 24.97
CA PHE A 611 29.92 32.40 23.99
C PHE A 611 30.28 31.01 23.47
N ARG A 612 29.28 30.15 23.43
CA ARG A 612 29.34 28.85 22.77
C ARG A 612 28.56 28.90 21.47
N PHE A 613 29.18 28.44 20.39
CA PHE A 613 28.56 28.39 19.08
C PHE A 613 27.72 27.12 18.88
N ARG A 614 26.55 27.29 18.26
CA ARG A 614 25.66 26.21 17.83
C ARG A 614 25.00 26.61 16.51
N SER A 615 24.88 25.65 15.59
CA SER A 615 24.23 25.89 14.30
C SER A 615 22.99 25.01 14.16
N GLU A 616 21.84 25.62 13.84
CA GLU A 616 20.63 24.93 13.41
C GLU A 616 20.40 25.23 11.93
N LEU A 617 20.24 24.17 11.13
CA LEU A 617 20.04 24.27 9.68
C LEU A 617 18.88 23.35 9.30
N GLN A 618 17.92 23.90 8.56
CA GLN A 618 16.75 23.17 8.10
C GLN A 618 16.59 23.38 6.59
N SER A 619 16.58 22.28 5.83
CA SER A 619 16.39 22.29 4.38
C SER A 619 14.92 22.06 4.04
N VAL A 620 14.33 22.90 3.20
CA VAL A 620 12.93 22.83 2.77
C VAL A 620 12.84 22.98 1.26
N ARG A 621 11.95 22.22 0.63
CA ARG A 621 11.63 22.35 -0.78
C ARG A 621 10.36 23.17 -0.96
N LEU A 622 10.50 24.44 -1.37
CA LEU A 622 9.35 25.36 -1.55
C LEU A 622 8.81 25.37 -2.98
N TYR A 623 9.67 25.24 -3.99
CA TYR A 623 9.22 25.06 -5.36
C TYR A 623 8.93 23.59 -5.63
N GLN A 624 7.74 23.31 -6.15
CA GLN A 624 7.40 21.97 -6.62
C GLN A 624 8.36 21.54 -7.74
N SER A 625 8.77 20.28 -7.71
CA SER A 625 9.60 19.70 -8.77
C SER A 625 8.78 19.61 -10.04
N THR A 626 9.24 20.19 -11.14
CA THR A 626 8.62 20.06 -12.48
C THR A 626 9.07 18.78 -13.20
N GLY A 627 9.27 17.70 -12.44
CA GLY A 627 9.80 16.43 -12.96
C GLY A 627 8.75 15.33 -12.94
N GLY A 628 8.82 14.36 -13.86
CA GLY A 628 7.84 13.27 -13.97
C GLY A 628 7.62 12.44 -12.69
N LEU A 629 8.62 12.37 -11.80
CA LEU A 629 8.47 11.77 -10.46
C LEU A 629 7.49 12.51 -9.57
N HIS A 630 7.35 13.83 -9.72
CA HIS A 630 6.44 14.63 -8.92
C HIS A 630 4.98 14.26 -9.18
N ILE A 631 4.61 14.03 -10.45
CA ILE A 631 3.27 13.55 -10.83
C ILE A 631 2.96 12.24 -10.12
N PHE A 632 3.92 11.32 -10.12
CA PHE A 632 3.78 10.02 -9.48
C PHE A 632 3.68 10.12 -7.95
N VAL A 633 4.48 10.99 -7.32
CA VAL A 633 4.38 11.25 -5.87
C VAL A 633 3.03 11.89 -5.52
N MET A 634 2.58 12.90 -6.27
CA MET A 634 1.26 13.53 -6.08
C MET A 634 0.11 12.51 -6.24
N ALA A 635 0.19 11.63 -7.25
CA ALA A 635 -0.78 10.55 -7.41
C ALA A 635 -0.77 9.58 -6.22
N SER A 636 0.41 9.25 -5.70
CA SER A 636 0.55 8.38 -4.52
C SER A 636 -0.03 9.01 -3.24
N GLU A 637 0.07 10.32 -3.07
CA GLU A 637 -0.55 11.07 -1.96
C GLU A 637 -2.08 11.03 -2.06
N ILE A 638 -2.64 11.18 -3.26
CA ILE A 638 -4.09 11.07 -3.49
C ILE A 638 -4.56 9.64 -3.18
N VAL A 639 -3.85 8.63 -3.68
CA VAL A 639 -4.18 7.22 -3.40
C VAL A 639 -4.07 6.91 -1.90
N TYR A 640 -3.05 7.43 -1.22
CA TYR A 640 -2.91 7.31 0.22
C TYR A 640 -4.13 7.89 0.96
N PHE A 641 -4.58 9.09 0.57
CA PHE A 641 -5.76 9.71 1.14
C PHE A 641 -7.03 8.88 0.94
N LEU A 642 -7.23 8.31 -0.26
CA LEU A 642 -8.35 7.41 -0.54
C LEU A 642 -8.34 6.17 0.38
N PHE A 643 -7.16 5.59 0.64
CA PHE A 643 -7.04 4.50 1.60
C PHE A 643 -7.40 4.93 3.03
N ILE A 644 -6.98 6.11 3.48
CA ILE A 644 -7.33 6.63 4.80
C ILE A 644 -8.84 6.81 4.95
N VAL A 645 -9.51 7.38 3.93
CA VAL A 645 -10.97 7.53 3.94
C VAL A 645 -11.67 6.16 3.97
N TYR A 646 -11.20 5.20 3.17
CA TYR A 646 -11.70 3.83 3.18
C TYR A 646 -11.56 3.18 4.57
N TYR A 647 -10.36 3.24 5.17
CA TYR A 647 -10.11 2.65 6.48
C TYR A 647 -10.89 3.36 7.59
N MET A 648 -11.06 4.69 7.52
CA MET A 648 -11.91 5.45 8.43
C MET A 648 -13.36 4.96 8.39
N PHE A 649 -13.92 4.70 7.20
CA PHE A 649 -15.27 4.14 7.08
C PHE A 649 -15.37 2.72 7.69
N VAL A 650 -14.42 1.85 7.36
CA VAL A 650 -14.39 0.46 7.87
C VAL A 650 -14.25 0.44 9.40
N GLN A 651 -13.33 1.22 9.96
CA GLN A 651 -13.11 1.32 11.40
C GLN A 651 -14.28 2.02 12.11
N GLY A 652 -14.89 3.02 11.48
CA GLY A 652 -16.10 3.67 12.00
C GLY A 652 -17.27 2.70 12.13
N LYS A 653 -17.47 1.82 11.14
CA LYS A 653 -18.47 0.74 11.22
C LYS A 653 -18.13 -0.24 12.35
N LEU A 654 -16.86 -0.63 12.49
CA LEU A 654 -16.41 -1.55 13.55
C LEU A 654 -16.60 -0.94 14.95
N MET A 655 -16.28 0.34 15.11
CA MET A 655 -16.47 1.10 16.34
C MET A 655 -17.95 1.22 16.71
N ARG A 656 -18.85 1.41 15.72
CA ARG A 656 -20.30 1.43 15.95
C ARG A 656 -20.84 0.07 16.43
N THR A 657 -20.31 -1.04 15.92
CA THR A 657 -20.72 -2.39 16.33
C THR A 657 -20.15 -2.78 17.71
N GLN A 658 -18.86 -2.56 17.95
CA GLN A 658 -18.17 -3.02 19.17
C GLN A 658 -18.23 -2.03 20.35
N LYS A 659 -18.58 -0.76 20.11
CA LYS A 659 -18.66 0.30 21.13
C LYS A 659 -17.40 0.34 22.02
N TRP A 660 -17.54 0.19 23.34
CA TRP A 660 -16.42 0.20 24.30
C TRP A 660 -15.49 -1.01 24.19
N ALA A 661 -15.93 -2.14 23.65
CA ALA A 661 -15.06 -3.28 23.42
C ALA A 661 -13.99 -2.97 22.36
N TYR A 662 -14.25 -2.02 21.46
CA TYR A 662 -13.29 -1.57 20.45
C TYR A 662 -11.99 -1.06 21.08
N PHE A 663 -12.10 -0.18 22.08
CA PHE A 663 -10.95 0.46 22.74
C PHE A 663 -10.15 -0.48 23.65
N LYS A 664 -10.69 -1.66 23.99
CA LYS A 664 -9.93 -2.68 24.74
C LYS A 664 -8.95 -3.46 23.86
N SER A 665 -9.16 -3.47 22.54
CA SER A 665 -8.27 -4.16 21.60
C SER A 665 -7.07 -3.28 21.26
N LYS A 666 -5.86 -3.77 21.56
CA LYS A 666 -4.59 -3.07 21.27
C LYS A 666 -4.42 -2.76 19.77
N TRP A 667 -4.83 -3.69 18.91
CA TRP A 667 -4.69 -3.52 17.46
C TRP A 667 -5.64 -2.47 16.89
N ASN A 668 -6.87 -2.41 17.40
CA ASN A 668 -7.84 -1.39 17.02
C ASN A 668 -7.35 0.02 17.42
N LEU A 669 -6.68 0.14 18.57
CA LEU A 669 -6.05 1.40 19.00
C LEU A 669 -4.92 1.83 18.06
N ILE A 670 -4.09 0.90 17.57
CA ILE A 670 -3.03 1.20 16.60
C ILE A 670 -3.64 1.70 15.28
N GLU A 671 -4.71 1.08 14.79
CA GLU A 671 -5.40 1.53 13.57
C GLU A 671 -5.98 2.94 13.73
N LEU A 672 -6.63 3.20 14.87
CA LEU A 672 -7.17 4.51 15.20
C LEU A 672 -6.05 5.55 15.27
N ALA A 673 -4.91 5.22 15.88
CA ALA A 673 -3.75 6.11 15.95
C ALA A 673 -3.21 6.45 14.55
N ILE A 674 -3.08 5.46 13.66
CA ILE A 674 -2.64 5.68 12.27
C ILE A 674 -3.61 6.63 11.54
N ILE A 675 -4.92 6.44 11.69
CA ILE A 675 -5.93 7.31 11.06
C ILE A 675 -5.81 8.74 11.61
N LEU A 676 -5.75 8.93 12.93
CA LEU A 676 -5.65 10.25 13.54
C LEU A 676 -4.37 10.98 13.13
N LEU A 677 -3.23 10.28 13.12
CA LEU A 677 -1.95 10.84 12.70
C LEU A 677 -1.95 11.19 11.22
N SER A 678 -2.57 10.38 10.36
CA SER A 678 -2.65 10.67 8.92
C SER A 678 -3.46 11.95 8.63
N TRP A 679 -4.56 12.18 9.34
CA TRP A 679 -5.33 13.43 9.25
C TRP A 679 -4.53 14.63 9.78
N SER A 680 -3.79 14.45 10.88
CA SER A 680 -2.90 15.50 11.39
C SER A 680 -1.79 15.84 10.39
N ALA A 681 -1.19 14.84 9.74
CA ALA A 681 -0.17 15.03 8.72
C ALA A 681 -0.72 15.77 7.50
N LEU A 682 -1.93 15.44 7.04
CA LEU A 682 -2.60 16.15 5.96
C LEU A 682 -2.86 17.63 6.32
N SER A 683 -3.32 17.90 7.54
CA SER A 683 -3.54 19.28 8.01
C SER A 683 -2.25 20.09 8.02
N VAL A 684 -1.15 19.52 8.54
CA VAL A 684 0.17 20.16 8.57
C VAL A 684 0.73 20.35 7.16
N PHE A 685 0.53 19.38 6.26
CA PHE A 685 0.92 19.50 4.85
C PHE A 685 0.24 20.68 4.15
N ILE A 686 -1.09 20.82 4.32
CA ILE A 686 -1.84 21.96 3.77
C ILE A 686 -1.32 23.27 4.39
N LYS A 687 -1.12 23.31 5.71
CA LYS A 687 -0.56 24.48 6.40
C LYS A 687 0.83 24.85 5.87
N ARG A 688 1.74 23.88 5.69
CA ARG A 688 3.08 24.08 5.13
C ARG A 688 2.99 24.71 3.74
N THR A 689 2.14 24.19 2.86
CA THR A 689 1.99 24.69 1.49
C THR A 689 1.43 26.11 1.45
N LEU A 690 0.45 26.43 2.31
CA LEU A 690 -0.08 27.80 2.43
C LEU A 690 0.96 28.79 2.97
N LEU A 691 1.71 28.41 4.01
CA LEU A 691 2.77 29.24 4.58
C LEU A 691 3.92 29.46 3.59
N GLY A 692 4.34 28.40 2.89
CA GLY A 692 5.38 28.49 1.85
C GLY A 692 4.98 29.44 0.72
N LYS A 693 3.73 29.37 0.23
CA LYS A 693 3.23 30.28 -0.79
C LYS A 693 3.19 31.73 -0.29
N ARG A 694 2.72 31.96 0.93
CA ARG A 694 2.70 33.30 1.56
C ARG A 694 4.11 33.88 1.68
N ASP A 695 5.06 33.11 2.19
CA ASP A 695 6.44 33.56 2.42
C ASP A 695 7.17 33.81 1.09
N MET A 696 6.90 32.99 0.07
CA MET A 696 7.44 33.20 -1.28
C MET A 696 6.91 34.49 -1.92
N ILE A 697 5.59 34.75 -1.83
CA ILE A 697 4.99 36.00 -2.32
C ILE A 697 5.58 37.20 -1.59
N PHE A 698 5.77 37.11 -0.27
CA PHE A 698 6.40 38.17 0.52
C PHE A 698 7.82 38.49 0.03
N TYR A 699 8.63 37.46 -0.23
CA TYR A 699 10.00 37.61 -0.76
C TYR A 699 10.00 38.21 -2.17
N GLN A 700 9.13 37.74 -3.06
CA GLN A 700 9.02 38.26 -4.43
C GLN A 700 8.69 39.77 -4.45
N ASN A 701 7.83 40.22 -3.53
CA ASN A 701 7.46 41.62 -3.39
C ASN A 701 8.53 42.47 -2.65
N ASN A 702 9.40 41.86 -1.84
CA ASN A 702 10.38 42.55 -0.99
C ASN A 702 11.76 41.86 -1.03
N LYS A 703 12.44 41.91 -2.18
CA LYS A 703 13.72 41.20 -2.39
C LYS A 703 14.86 41.68 -1.49
N GLU A 704 14.84 42.93 -1.04
CA GLU A 704 15.92 43.54 -0.24
C GLU A 704 15.75 43.36 1.27
N ARG A 705 14.57 42.93 1.73
CA ARG A 705 14.27 42.74 3.15
C ARG A 705 14.49 41.29 3.57
N PHE A 706 14.78 41.09 4.86
CA PHE A 706 14.82 39.75 5.44
C PHE A 706 13.44 39.06 5.33
N ALA A 707 13.40 37.90 4.68
CA ALA A 707 12.22 37.03 4.62
C ALA A 707 12.38 35.89 5.63
N SER A 708 11.50 35.86 6.65
CA SER A 708 11.48 34.75 7.62
C SER A 708 10.76 33.55 7.03
N PHE A 709 11.45 32.42 6.92
CA PHE A 709 10.89 31.11 6.54
C PHE A 709 10.78 30.14 7.73
N HIS A 710 11.00 30.63 8.95
CA HIS A 710 11.03 29.83 10.18
C HIS A 710 9.73 29.05 10.43
N GLU A 711 8.57 29.70 10.27
CA GLU A 711 7.26 29.04 10.44
C GLU A 711 7.05 27.91 9.43
N THR A 712 7.48 28.13 8.18
CA THR A 712 7.39 27.15 7.10
C THR A 712 8.32 25.96 7.36
N ALA A 713 9.55 26.22 7.79
CA ALA A 713 10.52 25.18 8.12
C ALA A 713 10.09 24.34 9.33
N GLN A 714 9.51 24.96 10.35
CA GLN A 714 8.95 24.23 11.49
C GLN A 714 7.75 23.36 11.08
N ALA A 715 6.85 23.86 10.23
CA ALA A 715 5.74 23.07 9.72
C ALA A 715 6.23 21.85 8.92
N ASP A 716 7.29 22.00 8.13
CA ASP A 716 7.94 20.91 7.40
C ASP A 716 8.60 19.89 8.34
N ALA A 717 9.31 20.35 9.39
CA ALA A 717 9.88 19.47 10.40
C ALA A 717 8.81 18.65 11.14
N VAL A 718 7.70 19.29 11.55
CA VAL A 718 6.57 18.62 12.20
C VAL A 718 5.94 17.58 11.26
N LEU A 719 5.75 17.92 9.98
CA LEU A 719 5.28 16.96 8.98
C LEU A 719 6.22 15.75 8.88
N GLY A 720 7.54 15.99 8.84
CA GLY A 720 8.55 14.94 8.84
C GLY A 720 8.46 14.01 10.06
N TYR A 721 8.25 14.55 11.26
CA TYR A 721 8.06 13.76 12.48
C TYR A 721 6.76 12.93 12.44
N LEU A 722 5.66 13.51 11.96
CA LEU A 722 4.38 12.80 11.83
C LEU A 722 4.49 11.64 10.83
N ILE A 723 5.12 11.86 9.67
CA ILE A 723 5.35 10.80 8.68
C ILE A 723 6.26 9.70 9.25
N ALA A 724 7.32 10.06 9.98
CA ALA A 724 8.20 9.07 10.61
C ALA A 724 7.44 8.19 11.62
N PHE A 725 6.58 8.80 12.45
CA PHE A 725 5.78 8.05 13.42
C PHE A 725 4.69 7.21 12.75
N LEU A 726 4.10 7.68 11.64
CA LEU A 726 3.19 6.89 10.80
C LEU A 726 3.87 5.65 10.23
N VAL A 727 5.08 5.78 9.69
CA VAL A 727 5.88 4.67 9.18
C VAL A 727 6.23 3.70 10.32
N LEU A 728 6.57 4.20 11.51
CA LEU A 728 6.82 3.36 12.68
C LEU A 728 5.59 2.53 13.07
N LEU A 729 4.40 3.15 13.17
CA LEU A 729 3.19 2.39 13.51
C LEU A 729 2.79 1.41 12.40
N ALA A 730 2.94 1.80 11.14
CA ALA A 730 2.67 0.91 10.00
C ALA A 730 3.63 -0.29 9.96
N THR A 731 4.91 -0.11 10.33
CA THR A 731 5.89 -1.21 10.44
C THR A 731 5.60 -2.12 11.62
N VAL A 732 5.15 -1.60 12.76
CA VAL A 732 4.63 -2.44 13.86
C VAL A 732 3.41 -3.26 13.41
N LYS A 733 2.53 -2.68 12.59
CA LYS A 733 1.41 -3.42 12.01
C LYS A 733 1.87 -4.48 10.99
N LEU A 734 2.96 -4.27 10.27
CA LEU A 734 3.56 -5.32 9.44
C LEU A 734 3.99 -6.54 10.28
N TRP A 735 4.53 -6.31 11.48
CA TRP A 735 4.88 -7.41 12.40
C TRP A 735 3.68 -8.29 12.74
N HIS A 736 2.49 -7.71 12.86
CA HIS A 736 1.26 -8.48 13.07
C HIS A 736 0.95 -9.41 11.88
N LEU A 737 1.29 -9.04 10.65
CA LEU A 737 1.08 -9.89 9.47
C LEU A 737 2.07 -11.07 9.44
N LEU A 738 3.24 -10.94 10.08
CA LEU A 738 4.25 -12.00 10.17
C LEU A 738 3.79 -13.20 11.03
N ARG A 739 2.71 -13.06 11.82
CA ARG A 739 2.09 -14.17 12.56
C ARG A 739 1.61 -15.31 11.66
N LEU A 740 1.41 -15.04 10.37
CA LEU A 740 1.06 -16.07 9.38
C LEU A 740 2.13 -17.15 9.25
N ASN A 741 3.39 -16.86 9.60
CA ASN A 741 4.43 -17.88 9.67
C ASN A 741 4.40 -18.57 11.05
N PRO A 742 4.18 -19.90 11.12
CA PRO A 742 4.07 -20.62 12.39
C PRO A 742 5.33 -20.47 13.27
N LYS A 743 6.51 -20.34 12.68
CA LYS A 743 7.76 -20.10 13.42
C LYS A 743 7.80 -18.72 14.08
N LEU A 744 7.30 -17.68 13.41
CA LEU A 744 7.24 -16.31 13.94
C LEU A 744 6.09 -16.13 14.94
N HIS A 745 4.97 -16.81 14.72
CA HIS A 745 3.87 -16.88 15.69
C HIS A 745 4.35 -17.46 17.02
N MET A 746 5.15 -18.54 16.98
CA MET A 746 5.75 -19.13 18.19
C MET A 746 6.56 -18.09 18.97
N ILE A 747 7.38 -17.26 18.31
CA ILE A 747 8.13 -16.19 18.98
C ILE A 747 7.18 -15.18 19.65
N THR A 748 6.13 -14.75 18.96
CA THR A 748 5.16 -13.79 19.52
C THR A 748 4.42 -14.38 20.73
N ALA A 749 4.01 -15.65 20.66
CA ALA A 749 3.39 -16.37 21.77
C ALA A 749 4.33 -16.49 22.97
N THR A 750 5.62 -16.80 22.74
CA THR A 750 6.62 -16.87 23.81
C THR A 750 6.80 -15.53 24.52
N LEU A 751 6.84 -14.42 23.76
CA LEU A 751 6.97 -13.08 24.33
C LEU A 751 5.71 -12.68 25.10
N GLN A 752 4.52 -13.03 24.59
CA GLN A 752 3.25 -12.73 25.24
C GLN A 752 3.08 -13.51 26.55
N ARG A 753 3.52 -14.77 26.61
CA ARG A 753 3.56 -15.56 27.83
C ARG A 753 4.57 -14.99 28.82
N ALA A 754 5.80 -14.74 28.37
CA ALA A 754 6.88 -14.19 29.18
C ALA A 754 6.60 -12.76 29.65
N TRP A 755 5.66 -12.02 29.04
CA TRP A 755 5.39 -10.62 29.35
C TRP A 755 5.10 -10.37 30.84
N THR A 756 4.41 -11.29 31.51
CA THR A 756 4.12 -11.17 32.95
C THR A 756 5.42 -11.20 33.77
N ASP A 757 6.28 -12.19 33.55
CA ASP A 757 7.58 -12.32 34.21
C ASP A 757 8.56 -11.18 33.81
N ILE A 758 8.61 -10.85 32.52
CA ILE A 758 9.42 -9.76 31.95
C ILE A 758 9.02 -8.41 32.55
N SER A 759 7.72 -8.15 32.72
CA SER A 759 7.24 -6.86 33.23
C SER A 759 7.76 -6.57 34.64
N GLY A 760 7.81 -7.58 35.52
CA GLY A 760 8.40 -7.45 36.85
C GLY A 760 9.91 -7.18 36.78
N PHE A 761 10.61 -7.88 35.89
CA PHE A 761 12.04 -7.68 35.69
C PHE A 761 12.39 -6.29 35.13
N LEU A 762 11.58 -5.76 34.21
CA LEU A 762 11.74 -4.43 33.63
C LEU A 762 11.65 -3.32 34.71
N VAL A 763 10.81 -3.52 35.74
CA VAL A 763 10.72 -2.59 36.88
C VAL A 763 12.04 -2.59 37.66
N VAL A 764 12.63 -3.75 37.93
CA VAL A 764 13.94 -3.84 38.61
C VAL A 764 15.04 -3.16 37.78
N MET A 765 15.06 -3.41 36.47
CA MET A 765 16.02 -2.81 35.54
C MET A 765 15.91 -1.27 35.53
N THR A 766 14.69 -0.73 35.48
CA THR A 766 14.47 0.73 35.45
C THR A 766 14.86 1.39 36.78
N ILE A 767 14.57 0.75 37.93
CA ILE A 767 15.00 1.24 39.25
C ILE A 767 16.53 1.30 39.34
N MET A 768 17.22 0.22 38.97
CA MET A 768 18.68 0.17 38.98
C MET A 768 19.28 1.21 38.02
N PHE A 769 18.69 1.37 36.84
CA PHE A 769 19.17 2.31 35.83
C PHE A 769 19.02 3.75 36.30
N LEU A 770 17.88 4.08 36.90
CA LEU A 770 17.63 5.39 37.48
C LEU A 770 18.58 5.66 38.65
N ALA A 771 18.83 4.67 39.51
CA ALA A 771 19.78 4.80 40.62
C ALA A 771 21.20 5.15 40.14
N TYR A 772 21.72 4.44 39.12
CA TYR A 772 23.02 4.75 38.53
C TYR A 772 23.06 6.11 37.80
N SER A 773 21.95 6.51 37.18
CA SER A 773 21.83 7.82 36.51
C SER A 773 21.83 8.96 37.52
N ILE A 774 21.11 8.81 38.64
CA ILE A 774 21.12 9.79 39.74
C ILE A 774 22.50 9.86 40.39
N ALA A 775 23.11 8.71 40.71
CA ALA A 775 24.43 8.66 41.34
C ALA A 775 25.50 9.33 40.46
N SER A 776 25.52 9.03 39.16
CA SER A 776 26.48 9.65 38.23
C SER A 776 26.24 11.15 38.02
N ASN A 777 24.98 11.60 37.97
CA ASN A 777 24.66 13.02 37.92
C ASN A 777 25.17 13.77 39.16
N LEU A 778 24.97 13.21 40.36
CA LEU A 778 25.43 13.81 41.60
C LEU A 778 26.96 13.78 41.73
N MET A 779 27.61 12.70 41.32
CA MET A 779 29.07 12.54 41.43
C MET A 779 29.85 13.38 40.41
N TYR A 780 29.38 13.41 39.15
CA TYR A 780 30.15 13.95 38.03
C TYR A 780 29.48 15.12 37.30
N GLY A 781 28.19 15.41 37.54
CA GLY A 781 27.42 16.38 36.74
C GLY A 781 27.85 17.84 36.86
N TRP A 782 28.54 18.19 37.93
CA TRP A 782 29.13 19.51 38.14
C TRP A 782 30.41 19.77 37.33
N LYS A 783 31.10 18.72 36.86
CA LYS A 783 32.38 18.84 36.14
C LYS A 783 32.32 18.30 34.71
N LEU A 784 31.66 17.16 34.50
CA LEU A 784 31.56 16.52 33.19
C LEU A 784 30.23 16.86 32.53
N TYR A 785 30.30 17.40 31.32
CA TYR A 785 29.11 17.79 30.53
C TYR A 785 28.17 16.60 30.29
N SER A 786 28.75 15.43 30.02
CA SER A 786 28.10 14.13 29.83
C SER A 786 27.15 13.73 30.98
N TYR A 787 27.40 14.23 32.20
CA TYR A 787 26.61 13.87 33.39
C TYR A 787 25.80 15.04 33.96
N ARG A 788 25.73 16.18 33.25
CA ARG A 788 25.21 17.45 33.79
C ARG A 788 23.77 17.38 34.25
N THR A 789 22.88 16.84 33.42
CA THR A 789 21.48 16.65 33.76
C THR A 789 21.18 15.18 33.98
N LEU A 790 20.07 14.86 34.66
CA LEU A 790 19.65 13.48 34.86
C LEU A 790 19.43 12.74 33.53
N LEU A 791 18.95 13.44 32.49
CA LEU A 791 18.76 12.85 31.16
C LEU A 791 20.09 12.60 30.43
N ASP A 792 21.04 13.54 30.51
CA ASP A 792 22.37 13.36 29.93
C ASP A 792 23.12 12.21 30.63
N ALA A 793 23.01 12.16 31.97
CA ALA A 793 23.54 11.07 32.77
C ALA A 793 22.88 9.72 32.39
N ALA A 794 21.56 9.68 32.25
CA ALA A 794 20.87 8.47 31.80
C ALA A 794 21.33 8.04 30.40
N GLN A 795 21.45 8.97 29.45
CA GLN A 795 21.95 8.68 28.11
C GLN A 795 23.36 8.11 28.15
N THR A 796 24.25 8.65 28.98
CA THR A 796 25.63 8.18 29.08
C THR A 796 25.74 6.83 29.78
N ILE A 797 24.86 6.51 30.74
CA ILE A 797 24.75 5.15 31.29
C ILE A 797 24.29 4.16 30.23
N VAL A 798 23.34 4.52 29.34
CA VAL A 798 22.97 3.65 28.20
C VAL A 798 24.15 3.47 27.25
N SER A 799 24.87 4.56 26.91
CA SER A 799 26.06 4.50 26.07
C SER A 799 27.16 3.63 26.66
N LEU A 800 27.31 3.64 28.00
CA LEU A 800 28.21 2.75 28.72
C LEU A 800 27.81 1.27 28.54
N GLN A 801 26.51 0.94 28.59
CA GLN A 801 26.03 -0.43 28.34
C GLN A 801 26.25 -0.90 26.89
N LEU A 802 26.24 0.04 25.93
CA LEU A 802 26.55 -0.24 24.52
C LEU A 802 28.06 -0.28 24.22
N GLY A 803 28.91 0.11 25.18
CA GLY A 803 30.36 0.18 25.03
C GLY A 803 30.88 1.44 24.31
N ILE A 804 30.02 2.43 24.06
CA ILE A 804 30.37 3.67 23.34
C ILE A 804 30.62 4.79 24.36
N PHE A 805 31.66 4.63 25.19
CA PHE A 805 31.89 5.51 26.33
C PHE A 805 33.36 5.89 26.52
N ASN A 806 33.61 7.17 26.80
CA ASN A 806 34.93 7.71 27.10
C ASN A 806 35.27 7.53 28.60
N TYR A 807 35.80 6.36 28.95
CA TYR A 807 36.17 6.03 30.33
C TYR A 807 37.35 6.84 30.86
N GLU A 808 38.18 7.39 29.97
CA GLU A 808 39.33 8.20 30.36
C GLU A 808 38.91 9.47 31.10
N GLU A 809 37.84 10.14 30.67
CA GLU A 809 37.35 11.36 31.32
C GLU A 809 36.93 11.15 32.78
N VAL A 810 36.29 10.01 33.07
CA VAL A 810 35.83 9.68 34.44
C VAL A 810 37.00 9.21 35.31
N LEU A 811 37.88 8.36 34.77
CA LEU A 811 39.04 7.85 35.50
C LEU A 811 40.06 8.96 35.82
N ASN A 812 40.21 9.95 34.94
CA ASN A 812 41.10 11.10 35.17
C ASN A 812 40.66 11.97 36.36
N TYR A 813 39.37 11.99 36.70
CA TYR A 813 38.90 12.77 37.85
C TYR A 813 39.10 12.04 39.17
N ASN A 814 38.57 10.82 39.28
CA ASN A 814 38.73 9.98 40.47
C ASN A 814 38.88 8.53 40.01
N PRO A 815 40.11 8.00 39.91
CA PRO A 815 40.35 6.69 39.30
C PRO A 815 39.71 5.56 40.11
N VAL A 816 39.76 5.63 41.44
CA VAL A 816 39.20 4.58 42.32
C VAL A 816 37.67 4.56 42.26
N LEU A 817 37.05 5.72 42.49
CA LEU A 817 35.59 5.86 42.52
C LEU A 817 34.97 5.64 41.12
N GLY A 818 35.64 6.14 40.08
CA GLY A 818 35.27 5.95 38.68
C GLY A 818 35.37 4.50 38.24
N ALA A 819 36.48 3.81 38.56
CA ALA A 819 36.63 2.39 38.26
C ALA A 819 35.60 1.54 39.01
N PHE A 820 35.33 1.84 40.29
CA PHE A 820 34.30 1.16 41.05
C PHE A 820 32.90 1.36 40.43
N PHE A 821 32.54 2.60 40.09
CA PHE A 821 31.26 2.93 39.48
C PHE A 821 31.05 2.25 38.13
N ILE A 822 32.04 2.35 37.23
CA ILE A 822 31.98 1.74 35.90
C ILE A 822 31.96 0.21 36.02
N GLY A 823 32.84 -0.36 36.85
CA GLY A 823 32.92 -1.79 37.09
C GLY A 823 31.63 -2.35 37.69
N SER A 824 31.08 -1.71 38.73
CA SER A 824 29.82 -2.14 39.34
C SER A 824 28.65 -2.03 38.36
N CYS A 825 28.59 -0.96 37.58
CA CYS A 825 27.56 -0.77 36.57
C CYS A 825 27.59 -1.88 35.51
N ILE A 826 28.76 -2.26 35.00
CA ILE A 826 28.91 -3.35 34.02
C ILE A 826 28.53 -4.71 34.65
N VAL A 827 29.00 -5.01 35.86
CA VAL A 827 28.69 -6.27 36.54
C VAL A 827 27.19 -6.40 36.80
N PHE A 828 26.56 -5.41 37.43
CA PHE A 828 25.16 -5.52 37.80
C PHE A 828 24.21 -5.37 36.61
N MET A 829 24.44 -4.40 35.71
CA MET A 829 23.51 -4.14 34.61
C MET A 829 23.73 -5.06 33.42
N THR A 830 24.98 -5.34 33.06
CA THR A 830 25.28 -6.21 31.91
C THR A 830 25.30 -7.67 32.32
N PHE A 831 26.06 -8.08 33.34
CA PHE A 831 26.18 -9.50 33.65
C PHE A 831 25.02 -10.06 34.45
N VAL A 832 24.49 -9.34 35.45
CA VAL A 832 23.37 -9.86 36.24
C VAL A 832 22.06 -9.65 35.51
N VAL A 833 21.74 -8.39 35.17
CA VAL A 833 20.41 -8.06 34.68
C VAL A 833 20.15 -8.63 33.26
N LEU A 834 21.07 -8.46 32.31
CA LEU A 834 20.86 -8.98 30.95
C LEU A 834 20.78 -10.50 30.90
N ASN A 835 21.62 -11.21 31.68
CA ASN A 835 21.59 -12.68 31.69
C ASN A 835 20.33 -13.23 32.35
N LEU A 836 19.84 -12.60 33.43
CA LEU A 836 18.55 -12.97 34.01
C LEU A 836 17.40 -12.75 33.02
N PHE A 837 17.41 -11.64 32.29
CA PHE A 837 16.43 -11.36 31.25
C PHE A 837 16.43 -12.43 30.14
N ILE A 838 17.62 -12.79 29.63
CA ILE A 838 17.77 -13.85 28.63
C ILE A 838 17.28 -15.20 29.17
N SER A 839 17.60 -15.52 30.43
CA SER A 839 17.16 -16.76 31.08
C SER A 839 15.63 -16.86 31.15
N VAL A 840 14.94 -15.78 31.53
CA VAL A 840 13.46 -15.75 31.58
C VAL A 840 12.86 -16.00 30.20
N ILE A 841 13.40 -15.35 29.15
CA ILE A 841 12.95 -15.55 27.77
C ILE A 841 13.21 -17.00 27.32
N LEU A 842 14.39 -17.55 27.62
CA LEU A 842 14.76 -18.90 27.22
C LEU A 842 13.89 -19.97 27.89
N VAL A 843 13.54 -19.78 29.17
CA VAL A 843 12.62 -20.68 29.88
C VAL A 843 11.23 -20.64 29.25
N ALA A 844 10.70 -19.44 28.97
CA ALA A 844 9.40 -19.29 28.31
C ALA A 844 9.41 -19.90 26.88
N PHE A 845 10.50 -19.70 26.13
CA PHE A 845 10.70 -20.29 24.82
C PHE A 845 10.71 -21.82 24.87
N SER A 846 11.47 -22.40 25.81
CA SER A 846 11.53 -23.86 26.00
C SER A 846 10.17 -24.46 26.35
N GLN A 847 9.36 -23.76 27.16
CA GLN A 847 8.03 -24.22 27.53
C GLN A 847 7.06 -24.25 26.34
N GLU A 848 7.02 -23.19 25.54
CA GLU A 848 6.17 -23.12 24.34
C GLU A 848 6.63 -24.10 23.25
N GLN A 849 7.94 -24.33 23.12
CA GLN A 849 8.47 -25.35 22.20
C GLN A 849 8.02 -26.76 22.60
N LYS A 850 7.98 -27.08 23.91
CA LYS A 850 7.52 -28.38 24.43
C LYS A 850 6.01 -28.58 24.27
N HIS A 851 5.22 -27.51 24.42
CA HIS A 851 3.76 -27.55 24.31
C HIS A 851 3.28 -26.90 23.02
N HIS A 852 3.92 -27.24 21.90
CA HIS A 852 3.56 -26.67 20.60
C HIS A 852 2.14 -27.09 20.21
N LYS A 853 1.18 -26.17 20.38
CA LYS A 853 -0.15 -26.30 19.80
C LYS A 853 -0.08 -25.83 18.35
N PRO A 854 -0.48 -26.63 17.34
CA PRO A 854 -0.58 -26.15 15.98
C PRO A 854 -1.51 -24.94 15.98
N SER A 855 -1.03 -23.80 15.45
CA SER A 855 -1.81 -22.57 15.47
C SER A 855 -3.03 -22.75 14.57
N GLU A 856 -4.20 -22.28 15.02
CA GLU A 856 -5.38 -22.20 14.14
C GLU A 856 -5.05 -21.46 12.83
N GLU A 857 -4.10 -20.52 12.87
CA GLU A 857 -3.63 -19.75 11.72
C GLU A 857 -2.78 -20.57 10.74
N GLU A 858 -2.03 -21.57 11.19
CA GLU A 858 -1.25 -22.46 10.32
C GLU A 858 -2.17 -23.33 9.45
N GLU A 859 -3.22 -23.90 10.06
CA GLU A 859 -4.24 -24.63 9.31
C GLU A 859 -5.00 -23.75 8.30
N ILE A 860 -5.17 -22.46 8.62
CA ILE A 860 -5.80 -21.46 7.76
C ILE A 860 -4.88 -21.07 6.59
N VAL A 861 -3.57 -20.95 6.83
CA VAL A 861 -2.56 -20.67 5.79
C VAL A 861 -2.43 -21.85 4.84
N ASP A 862 -2.38 -23.09 5.35
CA ASP A 862 -2.37 -24.29 4.51
C ASP A 862 -3.64 -24.40 3.65
N LEU A 863 -4.80 -24.05 4.21
CA LEU A 863 -6.05 -24.01 3.46
C LEU A 863 -6.02 -22.92 2.37
N MET A 864 -5.45 -21.75 2.68
CA MET A 864 -5.28 -20.66 1.72
C MET A 864 -4.33 -21.06 0.59
N LEU A 865 -3.19 -21.69 0.92
CA LEU A 865 -2.17 -22.12 -0.03
C LEU A 865 -2.67 -23.26 -0.90
N MET A 866 -3.40 -24.24 -0.35
CA MET A 866 -4.13 -25.26 -1.12
C MET A 866 -5.12 -24.62 -2.09
N LYS A 867 -5.89 -23.62 -1.65
CA LYS A 867 -6.83 -22.92 -2.54
C LYS A 867 -6.11 -22.14 -3.62
N LEU A 868 -4.99 -21.49 -3.31
CA LEU A 868 -4.16 -20.78 -4.27
C LEU A 868 -3.58 -21.75 -5.31
N CYS A 869 -2.99 -22.88 -4.88
CA CYS A 869 -2.55 -23.95 -5.77
C CYS A 869 -3.69 -24.45 -6.66
N SER A 870 -4.88 -24.67 -6.08
CA SER A 870 -6.07 -25.09 -6.84
C SER A 870 -6.56 -24.01 -7.82
N LEU A 871 -6.38 -22.73 -7.49
CA LEU A 871 -6.69 -21.59 -8.35
C LEU A 871 -5.78 -21.57 -9.58
N PHE A 872 -4.51 -21.92 -9.40
CA PHE A 872 -3.51 -22.06 -10.46
C PHE A 872 -3.48 -23.44 -11.12
N GLY A 873 -4.33 -24.38 -10.70
CA GLY A 873 -4.37 -25.75 -11.25
C GLY A 873 -3.20 -26.65 -10.85
N LEU A 874 -2.38 -26.23 -9.87
CA LEU A 874 -1.26 -27.00 -9.33
C LEU A 874 -1.78 -27.98 -8.27
N LYS A 875 -1.48 -29.28 -8.43
CA LYS A 875 -1.71 -30.27 -7.37
C LYS A 875 -0.63 -30.10 -6.29
N CYS A 876 -0.95 -29.36 -5.23
CA CYS A 876 -0.09 -29.32 -4.05
C CYS A 876 -0.17 -30.68 -3.33
N LYS A 877 0.92 -31.45 -3.39
CA LYS A 877 1.11 -32.65 -2.56
C LYS A 877 1.31 -32.17 -1.12
N LYS A 878 0.58 -32.79 -0.21
CA LYS A 878 0.78 -32.64 1.23
C LYS A 878 2.12 -33.24 1.63
#